data_AF-A0A7C1AQG3-F1
#
_entry.id   AF-A0A7C1AQG3-F1
#
_cell.length_a   1.000
_cell.length_b   1.000
_cell.length_c   1.000
_cell.angle_alpha   90.00
_cell.angle_beta   90.00
_cell.angle_gamma   90.00
#
_symmetry.space_group_name_H-M   'P 1'
#
loop_
_entity.id
_entity.type
_entity.pdbx_description
1 polymer ?
#
loop_
_entity_poly.entity_id
_entity_poly.type
_entity_poly.pdbx_seq_one_letter_code
_entity_poly.pdbx_strand_id
1 'polypeptide(L)'
;MKKLETKILATVVLVLSFGCIFGISIVIYMFRTSLHEMSSRRIEGTADVIAREVERTMLEGKPGLTRALINDLRVSKGLEGIDIFNGEGREAFGGKGPSIESGIIPLLTRKKGLVKVTTNDKYLFYMPLLNKPACQKCHGADKYLRGAIRIAVSKNFENRKVSFMIAASIVSSLIAIAGLSVLMILILRKLVIKPVNEIVQASVKLADGDLSFPIDFKSQDEIGRLIVALKDSLRIISGILRKVGDVSERISNVSSVVEVESGKILEGTQVEADSIDNISSSVEEMNAGIGEVSEGADSLAASAEQVAASIDQMSASISQIGRNTFELFSAMEDTSASIEEMTIAIKEVAESSNKLLLSADSTNSAMAELDSSINEIEKNAKESSLLSQKVLEDSSQLGLKSVEKTIDGMKSIRETVKKTADIVERLGGRSKEIGKILTVIDEITEQTSLLALNAAILAAQAGEHGKGFSVVADEIKELADRTSFSTREIGTLINTVQNEVLDAGRSMSNGVESVREGLSLAENSGETLKKIVERAEISTRMSAAIERATEEQAKAVAFVAAAMTEMRDMINSVARSTTEQSKGASLIMQATEKVRDITAQVKNASEEQSSSSEQIARAMETIAGNTHNISHAIHEQREGSEHIRNSIEKIKLLPAENRERARTLNGFLKDLNEDADLLMTEMRRFKFSDTVNSDILYFGVVPLASPSEMFKKFSPLIEYLKDRTGRKIELKVSLDYDEAVSDISKGAAHFSYMTPSTYIMAHREGDVKVVLKAMRHGKPYHHSVIIAGSQSQIASVGDIRGKSFAFGNVDSTSSHLVPRYMLLEAGIALEDLSDYSYLKRHNDVAEAVLKGDFDAGGVMESIALEYKGKGLKLVKFSGEIPEFNICVNRLLHEDDVKMIVTALLELSDASAEGSLILKSIDGHYTGFTEAYDSDYDSIRDIMSRIEIL
;
A
#
# COMPACT_ATOMS: atom_id res chain seq x y z
N MET A 1 8.85 -90.96 32.11
CA MET A 1 7.93 -92.08 31.77
C MET A 1 8.07 -93.30 32.68
N LYS A 2 9.22 -94.00 32.76
CA LYS A 2 9.39 -95.16 33.67
C LYS A 2 9.04 -94.89 35.14
N LYS A 3 9.30 -93.68 35.65
CA LYS A 3 9.01 -93.25 37.05
C LYS A 3 7.52 -93.22 37.42
N LEU A 4 6.62 -92.87 36.49
CA LEU A 4 5.18 -92.81 36.79
C LEU A 4 4.60 -94.24 36.85
N GLU A 5 4.99 -95.07 35.90
CA GLU A 5 4.68 -96.50 35.89
C GLU A 5 5.20 -97.20 37.16
N THR A 6 6.43 -96.92 37.59
CA THR A 6 6.96 -97.47 38.86
C THR A 6 6.22 -96.95 40.09
N LYS A 7 5.89 -95.66 40.16
CA LYS A 7 5.19 -95.10 41.34
C LYS A 7 3.78 -95.67 41.49
N ILE A 8 3.01 -95.75 40.40
CA ILE A 8 1.64 -96.26 40.46
C ILE A 8 1.65 -97.78 40.78
N LEU A 9 2.50 -98.57 40.12
CA LEU A 9 2.59 -100.00 40.43
C LEU A 9 3.11 -100.27 41.85
N ALA A 10 4.16 -99.58 42.29
CA ALA A 10 4.77 -99.82 43.60
C ALA A 10 3.79 -99.53 44.74
N THR A 11 2.99 -98.47 44.61
CA THR A 11 2.01 -98.09 45.64
C THR A 11 0.91 -99.14 45.81
N VAL A 12 0.42 -99.70 44.69
CA VAL A 12 -0.64 -100.73 44.71
C VAL A 12 -0.13 -102.05 45.30
N VAL A 13 1.09 -102.46 44.96
CA VAL A 13 1.71 -103.68 45.52
C VAL A 13 1.94 -103.56 47.04
N LEU A 14 2.36 -102.38 47.50
CA LEU A 14 2.66 -102.13 48.90
C LEU A 14 1.39 -102.20 49.78
N VAL A 15 0.28 -101.62 49.32
CA VAL A 15 -1.01 -101.65 50.05
C VAL A 15 -1.58 -103.08 50.17
N LEU A 16 -1.51 -103.88 49.10
CA LEU A 16 -2.00 -105.27 49.11
C LEU A 16 -1.18 -106.17 50.05
N SER A 17 0.14 -105.99 50.09
CA SER A 17 1.01 -106.79 50.96
C SER A 17 0.78 -106.53 52.46
N PHE A 18 0.49 -105.29 52.84
CA PHE A 18 0.28 -104.90 54.25
C PHE A 18 -1.02 -105.47 54.83
N GLY A 19 -2.10 -105.51 54.03
CA GLY A 19 -3.40 -106.06 54.46
C GLY A 19 -3.36 -107.57 54.74
N CYS A 20 -2.63 -108.34 53.93
CA CYS A 20 -2.55 -109.79 54.08
C CYS A 20 -1.72 -110.23 55.32
N ILE A 21 -0.64 -109.52 55.66
CA ILE A 21 0.22 -109.85 56.80
C ILE A 21 -0.51 -109.64 58.14
N PHE A 22 -1.35 -108.59 58.23
CA PHE A 22 -2.12 -108.29 59.43
C PHE A 22 -3.19 -109.37 59.73
N GLY A 23 -3.87 -109.87 58.69
CA GLY A 23 -4.87 -110.93 58.83
C GLY A 23 -4.31 -112.26 59.35
N ILE A 24 -3.14 -112.68 58.86
CA ILE A 24 -2.51 -113.96 59.25
C ILE A 24 -2.06 -113.95 60.73
N SER A 25 -1.58 -112.81 61.22
CA SER A 25 -1.08 -112.67 62.60
C SER A 25 -2.18 -112.88 63.65
N ILE A 26 -3.41 -112.45 63.35
CA ILE A 26 -4.57 -112.62 64.24
C ILE A 26 -4.96 -114.10 64.39
N VAL A 27 -4.93 -114.85 63.28
CA VAL A 27 -5.32 -116.28 63.26
C VAL A 27 -4.35 -117.14 64.09
N ILE A 28 -3.05 -116.88 63.99
CA ILE A 28 -2.01 -117.62 64.74
C ILE A 28 -2.13 -117.37 66.25
N TYR A 29 -2.47 -116.14 66.66
CA TYR A 29 -2.62 -115.79 68.07
C TYR A 29 -3.77 -116.54 68.75
N MET A 30 -4.94 -116.62 68.08
CA MET A 30 -6.11 -117.32 68.63
C MET A 30 -5.90 -118.84 68.80
N PHE A 31 -5.14 -119.48 67.90
CA PHE A 31 -4.91 -120.93 67.96
C PHE A 31 -3.99 -121.37 69.10
N ARG A 32 -3.05 -120.50 69.53
CA ARG A 32 -2.03 -120.83 70.54
C ARG A 32 -2.62 -120.96 71.95
N THR A 33 -3.59 -120.12 72.31
CA THR A 33 -4.21 -120.11 73.65
C THR A 33 -5.08 -121.33 73.90
N SER A 34 -5.92 -121.72 72.94
CA SER A 34 -6.83 -122.88 73.10
C SER A 34 -6.10 -124.22 73.28
N LEU A 35 -4.93 -124.41 72.65
CA LEU A 35 -4.18 -125.67 72.73
C LEU A 35 -3.52 -125.91 74.09
N HIS A 36 -3.07 -124.86 74.78
CA HIS A 36 -2.43 -125.01 76.10
C HIS A 36 -3.45 -125.30 77.22
N GLU A 37 -4.65 -124.72 77.15
CA GLU A 37 -5.67 -124.91 78.18
C GLU A 37 -6.22 -126.35 78.22
N MET A 38 -6.42 -126.96 77.04
CA MET A 38 -6.87 -128.36 76.92
C MET A 38 -5.89 -129.38 77.53
N SER A 39 -4.58 -129.18 77.36
CA SER A 39 -3.57 -130.13 77.89
C SER A 39 -3.51 -130.12 79.44
N SER A 40 -3.64 -128.94 80.08
CA SER A 40 -3.54 -128.81 81.55
C SER A 40 -4.67 -129.50 82.32
N ARG A 41 -5.93 -129.42 81.82
CA ARG A 41 -7.10 -130.03 82.49
C ARG A 41 -7.02 -131.56 82.52
N ARG A 42 -6.45 -132.18 81.48
CA ARG A 42 -6.34 -133.64 81.36
C ARG A 42 -5.41 -134.26 82.42
N ILE A 43 -4.32 -133.58 82.77
CA ILE A 43 -3.32 -134.08 83.72
C ILE A 43 -3.87 -134.14 85.15
N GLU A 44 -4.61 -133.11 85.56
CA GLU A 44 -5.16 -133.00 86.92
C GLU A 44 -6.17 -134.11 87.25
N GLY A 45 -7.02 -134.48 86.28
CA GLY A 45 -7.95 -135.61 86.44
C GLY A 45 -7.26 -136.96 86.64
N THR A 46 -6.08 -137.16 86.05
CA THR A 46 -5.33 -138.43 86.18
C THR A 46 -4.71 -138.56 87.57
N ALA A 47 -4.22 -137.47 88.15
CA ALA A 47 -3.62 -137.46 89.48
C ALA A 47 -4.65 -137.73 90.60
N ASP A 48 -5.89 -137.21 90.49
CA ASP A 48 -6.93 -137.45 91.49
C ASP A 48 -7.31 -138.93 91.61
N VAL A 49 -7.43 -139.63 90.47
CA VAL A 49 -7.76 -141.07 90.42
C VAL A 49 -6.68 -141.89 91.11
N ILE A 50 -5.41 -141.59 90.81
CA ILE A 50 -4.25 -142.29 91.40
C ILE A 50 -4.20 -142.10 92.92
N ALA A 51 -4.48 -140.90 93.42
CA ALA A 51 -4.41 -140.62 94.85
C ALA A 51 -5.46 -141.37 95.67
N ARG A 52 -6.70 -141.47 95.16
CA ARG A 52 -7.80 -142.16 95.85
C ARG A 52 -7.58 -143.66 95.96
N GLU A 53 -7.01 -144.29 94.94
CA GLU A 53 -6.74 -145.74 94.97
C GLU A 53 -5.66 -146.10 95.99
N VAL A 54 -4.68 -145.21 96.16
CA VAL A 54 -3.64 -145.32 97.19
C VAL A 54 -4.23 -145.11 98.60
N GLU A 55 -5.12 -144.12 98.82
CA GLU A 55 -5.82 -143.95 100.12
C GLU A 55 -6.66 -145.18 100.48
N ARG A 56 -7.38 -145.74 99.50
CA ARG A 56 -8.24 -146.92 99.68
C ARG A 56 -7.45 -148.13 100.16
N THR A 57 -6.33 -148.45 99.51
CA THR A 57 -5.49 -149.59 99.93
C THR A 57 -4.83 -149.37 101.29
N MET A 58 -4.59 -148.13 101.72
CA MET A 58 -4.13 -147.84 103.09
C MET A 58 -5.17 -148.18 104.16
N LEU A 59 -6.47 -147.97 103.89
CA LEU A 59 -7.56 -148.22 104.85
C LEU A 59 -7.84 -149.71 105.10
N GLU A 60 -7.39 -150.61 104.22
CA GLU A 60 -7.56 -152.06 104.36
C GLU A 60 -6.60 -152.68 105.40
N GLY A 61 -5.72 -151.89 106.04
CA GLY A 61 -4.84 -152.35 107.12
C GLY A 61 -3.71 -153.28 106.68
N LYS A 62 -3.43 -153.37 105.37
CA LYS A 62 -2.40 -154.23 104.76
C LYS A 62 -1.30 -153.40 104.10
N PRO A 63 -0.27 -152.94 104.84
CA PRO A 63 0.77 -152.05 104.30
C PRO A 63 1.58 -152.63 103.13
N GLY A 64 1.65 -153.97 103.01
CA GLY A 64 2.30 -154.63 101.86
C GLY A 64 1.57 -154.40 100.53
N LEU A 65 0.23 -154.29 100.55
CA LEU A 65 -0.58 -154.13 99.34
C LEU A 65 -0.46 -152.71 98.77
N THR A 66 -0.50 -151.69 99.63
CA THR A 66 -0.30 -150.28 99.23
C THR A 66 1.06 -150.08 98.57
N ARG A 67 2.11 -150.72 99.10
CA ARG A 67 3.46 -150.59 98.54
C ARG A 67 3.59 -151.22 97.15
N ALA A 68 2.90 -152.34 96.90
CA ALA A 68 2.84 -152.96 95.58
C ALA A 68 2.10 -152.08 94.55
N LEU A 69 0.95 -151.50 94.92
CA LEU A 69 0.18 -150.60 94.05
C LEU A 69 0.97 -149.36 93.64
N ILE A 70 1.69 -148.74 94.57
CA ILE A 70 2.53 -147.56 94.28
C ILE A 70 3.65 -147.89 93.29
N ASN A 71 4.27 -149.06 93.43
CA ASN A 71 5.32 -149.49 92.50
C ASN A 71 4.78 -149.74 91.09
N ASP A 72 3.60 -150.34 90.97
CA ASP A 72 2.98 -150.61 89.66
C ASP A 72 2.59 -149.29 88.95
N LEU A 73 2.03 -148.34 89.70
CA LEU A 73 1.65 -147.02 89.18
C LEU A 73 2.84 -146.14 88.79
N ARG A 74 4.03 -146.36 89.38
CA ARG A 74 5.27 -145.65 89.01
C ARG A 74 5.80 -146.00 87.61
N VAL A 75 5.34 -147.09 86.98
CA VAL A 75 5.81 -147.52 85.65
C VAL A 75 5.07 -146.80 84.50
N SER A 76 3.99 -146.06 84.78
CA SER A 76 3.20 -145.36 83.75
C SER A 76 3.95 -144.15 83.15
N LYS A 77 4.08 -144.11 81.81
CA LYS A 77 4.79 -143.03 81.09
C LYS A 77 4.18 -141.66 81.40
N GLY A 78 4.99 -140.79 81.99
CA GLY A 78 4.62 -139.40 82.33
C GLY A 78 4.43 -139.16 83.83
N LEU A 79 4.23 -140.21 84.64
CA LEU A 79 4.30 -140.14 86.11
C LEU A 79 5.75 -140.29 86.58
N GLU A 80 6.22 -139.35 87.39
CA GLU A 80 7.60 -139.32 87.88
C GLU A 80 7.75 -139.78 89.33
N GLY A 81 6.66 -139.88 90.10
CA GLY A 81 6.72 -140.40 91.46
C GLY A 81 5.37 -140.35 92.17
N ILE A 82 5.16 -141.29 93.08
CA ILE A 82 4.06 -141.30 94.05
C ILE A 82 4.67 -141.56 95.43
N ASP A 83 4.39 -140.71 96.42
CA ASP A 83 4.99 -140.75 97.75
C ASP A 83 3.92 -140.58 98.84
N ILE A 84 4.11 -141.15 100.02
CA ILE A 84 3.17 -141.00 101.14
C ILE A 84 3.86 -140.49 102.39
N PHE A 85 3.35 -139.37 102.90
CA PHE A 85 3.85 -138.67 104.07
C PHE A 85 2.89 -138.82 105.24
N ASN A 86 3.40 -138.70 106.45
CA ASN A 86 2.65 -138.63 107.69
C ASN A 86 2.30 -137.16 108.05
N GLY A 87 1.55 -136.96 109.13
CA GLY A 87 1.03 -135.64 109.54
C GLY A 87 2.10 -134.62 109.93
N GLU A 88 3.37 -135.03 110.00
CA GLU A 88 4.53 -134.18 110.23
C GLU A 88 5.37 -133.99 108.96
N GLY A 89 4.88 -134.44 107.80
CA GLY A 89 5.58 -134.33 106.51
C GLY A 89 6.76 -135.28 106.36
N ARG A 90 6.83 -136.36 107.15
CA ARG A 90 7.85 -137.41 107.05
C ARG A 90 7.27 -138.62 106.32
N GLU A 91 8.09 -139.36 105.60
CA GLU A 91 7.62 -140.55 104.89
C GLU A 91 7.02 -141.58 105.87
N ALA A 92 5.81 -142.06 105.57
CA ALA A 92 5.00 -142.81 106.52
C ALA A 92 5.58 -144.19 106.89
N PHE A 93 6.44 -144.78 106.07
CA PHE A 93 6.95 -146.14 106.25
C PHE A 93 8.41 -146.25 106.72
N GLY A 94 9.10 -145.14 107.00
CA GLY A 94 10.51 -145.10 107.41
C GLY A 94 10.74 -144.14 108.58
N GLY A 95 10.35 -144.54 109.79
CA GLY A 95 10.14 -143.65 110.95
C GLY A 95 11.34 -142.93 111.59
N LYS A 96 12.44 -142.60 110.90
CA LYS A 96 13.57 -141.82 111.47
C LYS A 96 14.20 -140.75 110.54
N GLY A 97 13.53 -140.34 109.46
CA GLY A 97 14.02 -139.27 108.55
C GLY A 97 13.53 -137.85 108.90
N PRO A 98 14.22 -136.78 108.42
CA PRO A 98 13.76 -135.38 108.53
C PRO A 98 12.45 -135.14 107.78
N SER A 99 11.66 -134.14 108.20
CA SER A 99 10.43 -133.73 107.51
C SER A 99 10.79 -133.04 106.20
N ILE A 100 10.35 -133.61 105.07
CA ILE A 100 10.75 -133.13 103.73
C ILE A 100 9.77 -132.07 103.20
N GLU A 101 8.56 -131.98 103.77
CA GLU A 101 7.53 -131.07 103.24
C GLU A 101 6.72 -130.36 104.33
N SER A 102 7.39 -129.79 105.32
CA SER A 102 6.75 -129.00 106.38
C SER A 102 5.90 -127.83 105.86
N GLY A 103 6.19 -127.30 104.67
CA GLY A 103 5.46 -126.18 104.05
C GLY A 103 4.09 -126.50 103.43
N ILE A 104 3.82 -127.76 103.04
CA ILE A 104 2.55 -128.14 102.40
C ILE A 104 1.50 -128.62 103.42
N ILE A 105 1.95 -129.10 104.58
CA ILE A 105 1.10 -129.62 105.67
C ILE A 105 0.04 -128.60 106.13
N PRO A 106 0.32 -127.29 106.31
CA PRO A 106 -0.70 -126.31 106.66
C PRO A 106 -1.79 -126.16 105.59
N LEU A 107 -1.40 -126.21 104.31
CA LEU A 107 -2.31 -126.13 103.16
C LEU A 107 -3.24 -127.35 103.10
N LEU A 108 -2.70 -128.52 103.38
CA LEU A 108 -3.45 -129.79 103.39
C LEU A 108 -4.38 -129.93 104.60
N THR A 109 -4.08 -129.25 105.71
CA THR A 109 -4.99 -129.15 106.86
C THR A 109 -6.23 -128.31 106.54
N ARG A 110 -6.13 -127.32 105.63
CA ARG A 110 -7.24 -126.43 105.24
C ARG A 110 -8.07 -126.95 104.07
N LYS A 111 -7.45 -127.58 103.07
CA LYS A 111 -8.11 -128.00 101.83
C LYS A 111 -8.38 -129.51 101.86
N LYS A 112 -9.65 -129.91 101.86
CA LYS A 112 -10.09 -131.32 102.00
C LYS A 112 -9.89 -132.19 100.73
N GLY A 113 -9.19 -131.72 99.69
CA GLY A 113 -9.05 -132.42 98.39
C GLY A 113 -7.70 -132.17 97.71
N LEU A 114 -7.52 -132.69 96.49
CA LEU A 114 -6.26 -132.64 95.74
C LEU A 114 -5.74 -131.21 95.57
N VAL A 115 -4.47 -130.99 95.93
CA VAL A 115 -3.77 -129.70 95.79
C VAL A 115 -2.71 -129.83 94.70
N LYS A 116 -2.89 -129.14 93.58
CA LYS A 116 -1.90 -129.04 92.51
C LYS A 116 -0.88 -127.94 92.81
N VAL A 117 0.40 -128.29 92.76
CA VAL A 117 1.55 -127.40 92.84
C VAL A 117 2.36 -127.60 91.56
N THR A 118 2.57 -126.53 90.79
CA THR A 118 3.33 -126.63 89.54
C THR A 118 4.76 -126.18 89.79
N THR A 119 5.73 -127.07 89.54
CA THR A 119 7.16 -126.72 89.47
C THR A 119 7.55 -126.40 88.02
N ASN A 120 8.79 -125.94 87.81
CA ASN A 120 9.27 -125.60 86.48
C ASN A 120 9.20 -126.77 85.49
N ASP A 121 9.40 -127.98 85.98
CA ASP A 121 9.53 -129.21 85.19
C ASP A 121 8.38 -130.21 85.42
N LYS A 122 7.61 -130.08 86.51
CA LYS A 122 6.60 -131.07 86.92
C LYS A 122 5.31 -130.43 87.42
N TYR A 123 4.23 -131.19 87.35
CA TYR A 123 3.02 -130.97 88.10
C TYR A 123 3.02 -131.92 89.30
N LEU A 124 3.09 -131.36 90.51
CA LEU A 124 2.97 -132.08 91.77
C LEU A 124 1.53 -131.99 92.27
N PHE A 125 0.98 -133.09 92.74
CA PHE A 125 -0.39 -133.18 93.26
C PHE A 125 -0.37 -133.81 94.64
N TYR A 126 -1.03 -133.19 95.61
CA TYR A 126 -1.04 -133.63 97.01
C TYR A 126 -2.45 -133.95 97.50
N MET A 127 -2.66 -135.11 98.10
CA MET A 127 -3.94 -135.59 98.63
C MET A 127 -3.85 -135.82 100.13
N PRO A 128 -4.59 -135.09 100.98
CA PRO A 128 -4.52 -135.24 102.42
C PRO A 128 -5.15 -136.56 102.92
N LEU A 129 -4.46 -137.24 103.84
CA LEU A 129 -4.95 -138.42 104.58
C LEU A 129 -5.49 -137.94 105.94
N LEU A 130 -6.82 -137.87 106.06
CA LEU A 130 -7.49 -137.39 107.28
C LEU A 130 -7.74 -138.55 108.27
N ASN A 131 -7.66 -138.28 109.58
CA ASN A 131 -7.92 -139.25 110.66
C ASN A 131 -9.42 -139.55 110.82
N LYS A 132 -10.00 -140.20 109.80
CA LYS A 132 -11.40 -140.64 109.79
C LYS A 132 -11.64 -141.70 110.88
N PRO A 133 -12.89 -141.98 111.29
CA PRO A 133 -13.19 -143.00 112.32
C PRO A 133 -12.56 -144.37 112.02
N ALA A 134 -12.44 -144.75 110.74
CA ALA A 134 -11.76 -145.96 110.31
C ALA A 134 -10.27 -146.00 110.71
N CYS A 135 -9.60 -144.85 110.74
CA CYS A 135 -8.21 -144.70 111.14
C CYS A 135 -8.02 -144.80 112.67
N GLN A 136 -9.09 -144.58 113.46
CA GLN A 136 -9.01 -144.53 114.92
C GLN A 136 -8.82 -145.90 115.58
N LYS A 137 -9.14 -146.99 114.88
CA LYS A 137 -8.89 -148.36 115.37
C LYS A 137 -7.40 -148.67 115.59
N CYS A 138 -6.53 -148.06 114.79
CA CYS A 138 -5.09 -148.29 114.85
C CYS A 138 -4.30 -147.06 115.34
N HIS A 139 -4.95 -145.89 115.46
CA HIS A 139 -4.31 -144.65 115.87
C HIS A 139 -5.22 -143.81 116.79
N GLY A 140 -4.70 -143.23 117.88
CA GLY A 140 -5.49 -142.47 118.86
C GLY A 140 -6.22 -141.23 118.29
N ALA A 141 -7.22 -140.70 118.99
CA ALA A 141 -8.06 -139.59 118.50
C ALA A 141 -7.36 -138.21 118.41
N ASP A 142 -6.09 -138.14 118.80
CA ASP A 142 -5.32 -136.94 119.14
C ASP A 142 -4.83 -136.08 117.96
N LYS A 143 -4.91 -136.55 116.70
CA LYS A 143 -4.49 -135.76 115.51
C LYS A 143 -5.49 -135.85 114.36
N TYR A 144 -5.83 -134.72 113.71
CA TYR A 144 -6.80 -134.64 112.59
C TYR A 144 -6.23 -135.07 111.22
N LEU A 145 -5.00 -134.69 110.90
CA LEU A 145 -4.31 -135.06 109.65
C LEU A 145 -3.31 -136.17 109.95
N ARG A 146 -3.45 -137.32 109.29
CA ARG A 146 -2.51 -138.44 109.41
C ARG A 146 -1.36 -138.33 108.44
N GLY A 147 -1.52 -137.63 107.33
CA GLY A 147 -0.55 -137.62 106.27
C GLY A 147 -1.04 -137.05 104.95
N ALA A 148 -0.32 -137.31 103.87
CA ALA A 148 -0.74 -136.98 102.51
C ALA A 148 -0.04 -137.86 101.46
N ILE A 149 -0.70 -138.09 100.33
CA ILE A 149 -0.15 -138.77 99.15
C ILE A 149 0.27 -137.71 98.14
N ARG A 150 1.49 -137.77 97.61
CA ARG A 150 2.01 -136.90 96.54
C ARG A 150 2.11 -137.67 95.23
N ILE A 151 1.80 -137.02 94.11
CA ILE A 151 1.94 -137.55 92.75
C ILE A 151 2.64 -136.51 91.87
N ALA A 152 3.68 -136.89 91.13
CA ALA A 152 4.44 -136.01 90.23
C ALA A 152 4.24 -136.40 88.75
N VAL A 153 4.02 -135.42 87.86
CA VAL A 153 3.82 -135.61 86.40
C VAL A 153 4.69 -134.65 85.58
N SER A 154 5.34 -135.10 84.49
CA SER A 154 6.30 -134.30 83.69
C SER A 154 5.66 -133.24 82.76
N LYS A 155 6.10 -131.98 82.79
CA LYS A 155 5.59 -130.87 81.95
C LYS A 155 6.20 -130.83 80.54
N ASN A 156 7.46 -131.26 80.40
CA ASN A 156 8.20 -131.16 79.13
C ASN A 156 7.66 -132.07 78.01
N PHE A 157 7.08 -133.21 78.38
CA PHE A 157 6.52 -134.16 77.42
C PHE A 157 5.31 -133.58 76.65
N GLU A 158 4.49 -132.74 77.29
CA GLU A 158 3.27 -132.17 76.67
C GLU A 158 3.56 -130.98 75.76
N ASN A 159 4.52 -130.12 76.11
CA ASN A 159 4.84 -128.93 75.31
C ASN A 159 5.34 -129.27 73.90
N ARG A 160 6.04 -130.39 73.72
CA ARG A 160 6.61 -130.78 72.42
C ARG A 160 5.52 -131.13 71.38
N LYS A 161 4.37 -131.66 71.80
CA LYS A 161 3.25 -131.95 70.89
C LYS A 161 2.54 -130.69 70.41
N VAL A 162 2.42 -129.68 71.27
CA VAL A 162 1.75 -128.41 70.92
C VAL A 162 2.55 -127.63 69.88
N SER A 163 3.89 -127.60 69.98
CA SER A 163 4.74 -126.83 69.06
C SER A 163 4.74 -127.34 67.61
N PHE A 164 4.60 -128.64 67.38
CA PHE A 164 4.58 -129.21 66.03
C PHE A 164 3.33 -128.78 65.23
N MET A 165 2.16 -128.69 65.88
CA MET A 165 0.91 -128.33 65.21
C MET A 165 0.87 -126.87 64.73
N ILE A 166 1.62 -125.95 65.36
CA ILE A 166 1.63 -124.53 64.99
C ILE A 166 2.44 -124.29 63.70
N ALA A 167 3.54 -125.02 63.48
CA ALA A 167 4.42 -124.79 62.33
C ALA A 167 3.77 -125.13 60.97
N ALA A 168 2.93 -126.17 60.93
CA ALA A 168 2.28 -126.61 59.68
C ALA A 168 1.29 -125.58 59.11
N SER A 169 0.63 -124.77 59.95
CA SER A 169 -0.37 -123.80 59.50
C SER A 169 0.22 -122.53 58.84
N ILE A 170 1.49 -122.18 59.08
CA ILE A 170 2.09 -120.95 58.56
C ILE A 170 2.42 -121.06 57.05
N VAL A 171 2.81 -122.24 56.60
CA VAL A 171 3.32 -122.44 55.22
C VAL A 171 2.22 -122.32 54.17
N SER A 172 0.99 -122.78 54.45
CA SER A 172 -0.11 -122.77 53.48
C SER A 172 -0.60 -121.35 53.16
N SER A 173 -0.51 -120.40 54.09
CA SER A 173 -0.99 -119.02 53.90
C SER A 173 -0.10 -118.18 52.96
N LEU A 174 1.18 -118.49 52.82
CA LEU A 174 2.12 -117.70 51.99
C LEU A 174 1.88 -117.85 50.49
N ILE A 175 1.37 -119.00 50.03
CA ILE A 175 1.19 -119.30 48.60
C ILE A 175 0.01 -118.52 48.00
N ALA A 176 -1.06 -118.28 48.75
CA ALA A 176 -2.26 -117.61 48.25
C ALA A 176 -2.03 -116.11 47.91
N ILE A 177 -1.13 -115.44 48.63
CA ILE A 177 -0.86 -114.01 48.47
C ILE A 177 -0.17 -113.71 47.13
N ALA A 178 0.75 -114.57 46.69
CA ALA A 178 1.53 -114.36 45.48
C ALA A 178 0.68 -114.34 44.19
N GLY A 179 -0.42 -115.12 44.14
CA GLY A 179 -1.28 -115.19 42.96
C GLY A 179 -2.10 -113.92 42.69
N LEU A 180 -2.55 -113.23 43.73
CA LEU A 180 -3.44 -112.08 43.60
C LEU A 180 -2.73 -110.83 43.03
N SER A 181 -1.43 -110.67 43.30
CA SER A 181 -0.67 -109.47 42.93
C SER A 181 -0.41 -109.34 41.43
N VAL A 182 -0.30 -110.45 40.69
CA VAL A 182 0.04 -110.43 39.25
C VAL A 182 -1.13 -109.92 38.39
N LEU A 183 -2.37 -110.27 38.73
CA LEU A 183 -3.57 -109.91 37.96
C LEU A 183 -3.82 -108.39 37.94
N MET A 184 -3.57 -107.70 39.06
CA MET A 184 -3.83 -106.26 39.22
C MET A 184 -2.93 -105.39 38.35
N ILE A 185 -1.70 -105.84 38.06
CA ILE A 185 -0.71 -105.08 37.27
C ILE A 185 -1.15 -104.92 35.81
N LEU A 186 -1.80 -105.93 35.22
CA LEU A 186 -2.16 -105.92 33.80
C LEU A 186 -3.27 -104.91 33.47
N ILE A 187 -4.22 -104.67 34.37
CA ILE A 187 -5.36 -103.78 34.16
C ILE A 187 -4.92 -102.31 34.11
N LEU A 188 -4.06 -101.88 35.05
CA LEU A 188 -3.59 -100.50 35.14
C LEU A 188 -2.82 -100.02 33.90
N ARG A 189 -2.13 -100.92 33.20
CA ARG A 189 -1.31 -100.59 32.03
C ARG A 189 -2.13 -100.17 30.80
N LYS A 190 -3.31 -100.76 30.60
CA LYS A 190 -4.12 -100.52 29.40
C LYS A 190 -5.02 -99.28 29.52
N LEU A 191 -5.57 -99.01 30.71
CA LEU A 191 -6.58 -97.97 30.90
C LEU A 191 -5.99 -96.59 31.28
N VAL A 192 -4.82 -96.53 31.92
CA VAL A 192 -4.26 -95.26 32.43
C VAL A 192 -2.96 -94.88 31.73
N ILE A 193 -2.01 -95.81 31.61
CA ILE A 193 -0.63 -95.46 31.23
C ILE A 193 -0.50 -95.05 29.75
N LYS A 194 -1.24 -95.68 28.82
CA LYS A 194 -1.09 -95.42 27.38
C LYS A 194 -1.62 -94.03 26.95
N PRO A 195 -2.84 -93.59 27.31
CA PRO A 195 -3.38 -92.28 26.89
C PRO A 195 -2.59 -91.08 27.46
N VAL A 196 -2.14 -91.18 28.72
CA VAL A 196 -1.29 -90.14 29.34
C VAL A 196 0.02 -89.96 28.58
N ASN A 197 0.51 -91.02 27.92
CA ASN A 197 1.77 -90.96 27.20
C ASN A 197 1.71 -90.14 25.90
N GLU A 198 0.58 -90.19 25.19
CA GLU A 198 0.39 -89.43 23.94
C GLU A 198 0.23 -87.93 24.21
N ILE A 199 -0.43 -87.55 25.30
CA ILE A 199 -0.49 -86.14 25.76
C ILE A 199 0.90 -85.61 26.07
N VAL A 200 1.73 -86.38 26.77
CA VAL A 200 3.12 -85.99 27.05
C VAL A 200 3.92 -85.78 25.76
N GLN A 201 3.72 -86.63 24.73
CA GLN A 201 4.42 -86.45 23.46
C GLN A 201 3.95 -85.20 22.68
N ALA A 202 2.64 -84.90 22.67
CA ALA A 202 2.12 -83.67 22.09
C ALA A 202 2.65 -82.42 22.81
N SER A 203 2.74 -82.46 24.16
CA SER A 203 3.33 -81.38 24.95
C SER A 203 4.83 -81.21 24.72
N VAL A 204 5.58 -82.29 24.44
CA VAL A 204 7.00 -82.20 24.06
C VAL A 204 7.17 -81.56 22.68
N LYS A 205 6.36 -81.92 21.68
CA LYS A 205 6.41 -81.27 20.36
C LYS A 205 6.05 -79.79 20.40
N LEU A 206 5.07 -79.42 21.23
CA LEU A 206 4.73 -78.03 21.54
C LEU A 206 5.90 -77.29 22.21
N ALA A 207 6.60 -77.92 23.16
CA ALA A 207 7.77 -77.34 23.81
C ALA A 207 8.97 -77.17 22.85
N ASP A 208 9.06 -78.02 21.82
CA ASP A 208 10.10 -77.96 20.78
C ASP A 208 9.75 -76.99 19.62
N GLY A 209 8.61 -76.31 19.66
CA GLY A 209 8.22 -75.29 18.67
C GLY A 209 7.57 -75.84 17.39
N ASP A 210 7.37 -77.16 17.28
CA ASP A 210 6.70 -77.77 16.14
C ASP A 210 5.18 -77.80 16.35
N LEU A 211 4.47 -76.83 15.75
CA LEU A 211 3.02 -76.69 15.82
C LEU A 211 2.29 -77.35 14.63
N SER A 212 3.01 -78.10 13.80
CA SER A 212 2.50 -78.62 12.53
C SER A 212 1.86 -80.01 12.61
N PHE A 213 1.77 -80.62 13.80
CA PHE A 213 1.34 -82.01 13.96
C PHE A 213 -0.18 -82.18 14.24
N PRO A 214 -0.84 -83.19 13.66
CA PRO A 214 -2.25 -83.48 13.92
C PRO A 214 -2.44 -84.26 15.23
N ILE A 215 -3.44 -83.88 16.03
CA ILE A 215 -3.90 -84.62 17.22
C ILE A 215 -5.30 -85.19 16.91
N ASP A 216 -5.42 -86.51 16.79
CA ASP A 216 -6.67 -87.22 16.46
C ASP A 216 -6.92 -88.37 17.46
N PHE A 217 -7.80 -88.15 18.45
CA PHE A 217 -8.10 -89.14 19.48
C PHE A 217 -9.57 -89.10 19.92
N LYS A 218 -10.17 -90.28 20.17
CA LYS A 218 -11.59 -90.45 20.55
C LYS A 218 -11.71 -91.12 21.92
N SER A 219 -11.61 -90.35 22.99
CA SER A 219 -12.03 -90.74 24.35
C SER A 219 -13.00 -89.69 24.89
N GLN A 220 -13.99 -90.13 25.67
CA GLN A 220 -14.99 -89.24 26.28
C GLN A 220 -14.77 -89.01 27.79
N ASP A 221 -13.63 -89.48 28.32
CA ASP A 221 -13.21 -89.25 29.70
C ASP A 221 -12.45 -87.92 29.87
N GLU A 222 -11.95 -87.66 31.08
CA GLU A 222 -11.19 -86.46 31.44
C GLU A 222 -9.91 -86.29 30.60
N ILE A 223 -9.35 -87.40 30.10
CA ILE A 223 -8.18 -87.39 29.21
C ILE A 223 -8.58 -86.90 27.80
N GLY A 224 -9.77 -87.27 27.32
CA GLY A 224 -10.33 -86.76 26.06
C GLY A 224 -10.60 -85.25 26.05
N ARG A 225 -11.14 -84.70 27.15
CA ARG A 225 -11.35 -83.24 27.29
C ARG A 225 -10.05 -82.45 27.28
N LEU A 226 -9.00 -82.99 27.90
CA LEU A 226 -7.67 -82.36 27.94
C LEU A 226 -7.04 -82.27 26.53
N ILE A 227 -7.28 -83.26 25.68
CA ILE A 227 -6.77 -83.30 24.30
C ILE A 227 -7.44 -82.23 23.41
N VAL A 228 -8.76 -82.03 23.52
CA VAL A 228 -9.48 -81.00 22.77
C VAL A 228 -9.00 -79.60 23.16
N ALA A 229 -8.85 -79.34 24.46
CA ALA A 229 -8.34 -78.06 24.97
C ALA A 229 -6.92 -77.77 24.47
N LEU A 230 -6.07 -78.80 24.36
CA LEU A 230 -4.73 -78.69 23.80
C LEU A 230 -4.77 -78.33 22.29
N LYS A 231 -5.69 -78.92 21.51
CA LYS A 231 -5.88 -78.63 20.08
C LYS A 231 -6.30 -77.17 19.83
N ASP A 232 -7.25 -76.65 20.60
CA ASP A 232 -7.67 -75.25 20.45
C ASP A 232 -6.56 -74.27 20.84
N SER A 233 -5.79 -74.60 21.89
CA SER A 233 -4.63 -73.80 22.30
C SER A 233 -3.57 -73.74 21.20
N LEU A 234 -3.29 -74.86 20.50
CA LEU A 234 -2.35 -74.90 19.38
C LEU A 234 -2.79 -73.99 18.21
N ARG A 235 -4.08 -73.95 17.87
CA ARG A 235 -4.62 -73.08 16.81
C ARG A 235 -4.49 -71.60 17.15
N ILE A 236 -4.79 -71.22 18.39
CA ILE A 236 -4.69 -69.82 18.86
C ILE A 236 -3.23 -69.38 18.90
N ILE A 237 -2.33 -70.20 19.45
CA ILE A 237 -0.89 -69.91 19.51
C ILE A 237 -0.31 -69.74 18.10
N SER A 238 -0.68 -70.62 17.16
CA SER A 238 -0.28 -70.52 15.75
C SER A 238 -0.70 -69.20 15.09
N GLY A 239 -1.93 -68.74 15.32
CA GLY A 239 -2.43 -67.46 14.79
C GLY A 239 -1.76 -66.23 15.42
N ILE A 240 -1.42 -66.29 16.71
CA ILE A 240 -0.70 -65.20 17.40
C ILE A 240 0.73 -65.11 16.86
N LEU A 241 1.45 -66.22 16.78
CA LEU A 241 2.86 -66.22 16.36
C LEU A 241 3.03 -65.78 14.89
N ARG A 242 2.09 -66.13 13.99
CA ARG A 242 2.08 -65.59 12.61
C ARG A 242 1.92 -64.07 12.58
N LYS A 243 0.96 -63.53 13.33
CA LYS A 243 0.77 -62.08 13.44
C LYS A 243 2.00 -61.38 14.01
N VAL A 244 2.69 -61.99 14.97
CA VAL A 244 3.95 -61.46 15.52
C VAL A 244 5.06 -61.44 14.46
N GLY A 245 5.15 -62.48 13.61
CA GLY A 245 6.06 -62.52 12.47
C GLY A 245 5.80 -61.39 11.45
N ASP A 246 4.56 -61.24 10.98
CA ASP A 246 4.19 -60.20 10.01
C ASP A 246 4.40 -58.78 10.58
N VAL A 247 4.14 -58.59 11.88
CA VAL A 247 4.38 -57.32 12.56
C VAL A 247 5.88 -57.02 12.65
N SER A 248 6.72 -58.03 12.93
CA SER A 248 8.17 -57.83 13.04
C SER A 248 8.80 -57.48 11.69
N GLU A 249 8.36 -58.12 10.60
CA GLU A 249 8.81 -57.78 9.24
C GLU A 249 8.38 -56.36 8.82
N ARG A 250 7.13 -55.97 9.16
CA ARG A 250 6.67 -54.59 8.95
C ARG A 250 7.47 -53.58 9.77
N ILE A 251 7.83 -53.90 11.01
CA ILE A 251 8.65 -53.03 11.86
C ILE A 251 10.03 -52.82 11.24
N SER A 252 10.71 -53.88 10.77
CA SER A 252 12.04 -53.75 10.15
C SER A 252 12.01 -52.88 8.88
N ASN A 253 11.03 -53.09 8.00
CA ASN A 253 10.86 -52.27 6.80
C ASN A 253 10.55 -50.80 7.12
N VAL A 254 9.67 -50.54 8.11
CA VAL A 254 9.37 -49.18 8.56
C VAL A 254 10.62 -48.53 9.16
N SER A 255 11.38 -49.24 10.00
CA SER A 255 12.60 -48.71 10.60
C SER A 255 13.62 -48.26 9.55
N SER A 256 13.83 -49.06 8.51
CA SER A 256 14.75 -48.73 7.41
C SER A 256 14.30 -47.49 6.61
N VAL A 257 13.00 -47.37 6.33
CA VAL A 257 12.46 -46.18 5.64
C VAL A 257 12.61 -44.93 6.51
N VAL A 258 12.30 -45.02 7.81
CA VAL A 258 12.42 -43.88 8.73
C VAL A 258 13.89 -43.48 8.94
N GLU A 259 14.84 -44.41 8.88
CA GLU A 259 16.28 -44.10 8.94
C GLU A 259 16.75 -43.25 7.74
N VAL A 260 16.30 -43.59 6.52
CA VAL A 260 16.58 -42.80 5.31
C VAL A 260 15.95 -41.39 5.40
N GLU A 261 14.70 -41.30 5.84
CA GLU A 261 14.01 -40.00 5.99
C GLU A 261 14.63 -39.14 7.10
N SER A 262 15.03 -39.74 8.23
CA SER A 262 15.79 -39.06 9.29
C SER A 262 17.14 -38.55 8.78
N GLY A 263 17.81 -39.29 7.89
CA GLY A 263 19.02 -38.84 7.20
C GLY A 263 18.78 -37.58 6.38
N LYS A 264 17.68 -37.53 5.61
CA LYS A 264 17.29 -36.33 4.85
C LYS A 264 16.96 -35.14 5.77
N ILE A 265 16.35 -35.37 6.94
CA ILE A 265 16.12 -34.32 7.94
C ILE A 265 17.45 -33.72 8.43
N LEU A 266 18.48 -34.54 8.66
CA LEU A 266 19.80 -34.04 9.09
C LEU A 266 20.49 -33.17 8.03
N GLU A 267 20.33 -33.49 6.75
CA GLU A 267 20.81 -32.68 5.63
C GLU A 267 19.98 -31.40 5.47
N GLY A 268 18.66 -31.52 5.51
CA GLY A 268 17.71 -30.40 5.44
C GLY A 268 17.92 -29.36 6.54
N THR A 269 18.24 -29.78 7.77
CA THR A 269 18.56 -28.84 8.87
C THR A 269 19.82 -28.02 8.63
N GLN A 270 20.76 -28.47 7.80
CA GLN A 270 21.91 -27.63 7.43
C GLN A 270 21.49 -26.52 6.46
N VAL A 271 20.74 -26.89 5.42
CA VAL A 271 20.21 -25.96 4.43
C VAL A 271 19.28 -24.94 5.09
N GLU A 272 18.48 -25.37 6.06
CA GLU A 272 17.62 -24.51 6.87
C GLU A 272 18.42 -23.48 7.67
N ALA A 273 19.51 -23.89 8.32
CA ALA A 273 20.39 -22.98 9.05
C ALA A 273 21.03 -21.91 8.14
N ASP A 274 21.57 -22.33 7.00
CA ASP A 274 22.17 -21.42 6.02
C ASP A 274 21.11 -20.45 5.44
N SER A 275 19.89 -20.94 5.22
CA SER A 275 18.76 -20.11 4.78
C SER A 275 18.35 -19.07 5.83
N ILE A 276 18.32 -19.45 7.12
CA ILE A 276 18.02 -18.53 8.23
C ILE A 276 19.05 -17.39 8.30
N ASP A 277 20.34 -17.70 8.16
CA ASP A 277 21.39 -16.68 8.16
C ASP A 277 21.26 -15.73 6.96
N ASN A 278 20.96 -16.26 5.75
CA ASN A 278 20.69 -15.43 4.58
C ASN A 278 19.47 -14.50 4.77
N ILE A 279 18.37 -15.01 5.33
CA ILE A 279 17.19 -14.18 5.63
C ILE A 279 17.57 -13.10 6.65
N SER A 280 18.37 -13.42 7.67
CA SER A 280 18.84 -12.44 8.65
C SER A 280 19.61 -11.30 7.98
N SER A 281 20.54 -11.60 7.07
CA SER A 281 21.27 -10.58 6.31
C SER A 281 20.34 -9.75 5.40
N SER A 282 19.38 -10.38 4.72
CA SER A 282 18.40 -9.66 3.91
C SER A 282 17.52 -8.72 4.74
N VAL A 283 17.20 -9.07 5.99
CA VAL A 283 16.45 -8.20 6.92
C VAL A 283 17.30 -7.01 7.39
N GLU A 284 18.60 -7.21 7.62
CA GLU A 284 19.52 -6.10 7.91
C GLU A 284 19.64 -5.12 6.74
N GLU A 285 19.76 -5.64 5.52
CA GLU A 285 19.79 -4.84 4.29
C GLU A 285 18.45 -4.12 4.06
N MET A 286 17.32 -4.77 4.33
CA MET A 286 16.00 -4.15 4.31
C MET A 286 15.91 -2.98 5.30
N ASN A 287 16.42 -3.14 6.53
CA ASN A 287 16.44 -2.06 7.51
C ASN A 287 17.31 -0.87 7.07
N ALA A 288 18.43 -1.13 6.40
CA ALA A 288 19.25 -0.07 5.80
C ALA A 288 18.46 0.66 4.70
N GLY A 289 17.79 -0.07 3.80
CA GLY A 289 16.94 0.48 2.75
C GLY A 289 15.77 1.31 3.29
N ILE A 290 15.12 0.86 4.37
CA ILE A 290 14.07 1.64 5.07
C ILE A 290 14.63 2.97 5.57
N GLY A 291 15.88 2.99 6.05
CA GLY A 291 16.58 4.21 6.45
C GLY A 291 16.80 5.19 5.29
N GLU A 292 17.29 4.70 4.15
CA GLU A 292 17.50 5.52 2.95
C GLU A 292 16.19 6.10 2.40
N VAL A 293 15.12 5.30 2.37
CA VAL A 293 13.79 5.76 1.93
C VAL A 293 13.24 6.83 2.88
N SER A 294 13.50 6.72 4.19
CA SER A 294 13.15 7.76 5.17
C SER A 294 13.86 9.08 4.92
N GLU A 295 15.18 9.04 4.70
CA GLU A 295 15.96 10.25 4.40
C GLU A 295 15.53 10.89 3.07
N GLY A 296 15.19 10.06 2.08
CA GLY A 296 14.60 10.50 0.82
C GLY A 296 13.23 11.17 0.99
N ALA A 297 12.37 10.62 1.85
CA ALA A 297 11.07 11.20 2.16
C ALA A 297 11.22 12.57 2.87
N ASP A 298 12.09 12.68 3.87
CA ASP A 298 12.36 13.94 4.57
C ASP A 298 12.91 15.02 3.60
N SER A 299 13.84 14.63 2.71
CA SER A 299 14.39 15.52 1.69
C SER A 299 13.31 15.98 0.69
N LEU A 300 12.37 15.09 0.34
CA LEU A 300 11.25 15.42 -0.54
C LEU A 300 10.26 16.38 0.14
N ALA A 301 9.97 16.20 1.44
CA ALA A 301 9.16 17.15 2.21
C ALA A 301 9.79 18.54 2.24
N ALA A 302 11.08 18.64 2.58
CA ALA A 302 11.80 19.91 2.61
C ALA A 302 11.82 20.60 1.24
N SER A 303 12.07 19.84 0.18
CA SER A 303 12.00 20.34 -1.19
C SER A 303 10.60 20.85 -1.53
N ALA A 304 9.56 20.15 -1.05
CA ALA A 304 8.19 20.52 -1.32
C ALA A 304 7.79 21.85 -0.65
N GLU A 305 8.19 22.04 0.61
CA GLU A 305 8.00 23.31 1.33
C GLU A 305 8.74 24.47 0.64
N GLN A 306 9.97 24.24 0.18
CA GLN A 306 10.74 25.26 -0.53
C GLN A 306 10.09 25.68 -1.86
N VAL A 307 9.58 24.71 -2.63
CA VAL A 307 8.85 25.02 -3.87
C VAL A 307 7.55 25.77 -3.56
N ALA A 308 6.81 25.37 -2.52
CA ALA A 308 5.60 26.09 -2.11
C ALA A 308 5.88 27.56 -1.76
N ALA A 309 6.92 27.84 -0.97
CA ALA A 309 7.35 29.21 -0.67
C ALA A 309 7.75 30.00 -1.93
N SER A 310 8.37 29.33 -2.91
CA SER A 310 8.73 29.94 -4.20
C SER A 310 7.49 30.28 -5.04
N ILE A 311 6.44 29.45 -4.98
CA ILE A 311 5.14 29.72 -5.62
C ILE A 311 4.45 30.94 -4.99
N ASP A 312 4.47 31.07 -3.67
CA ASP A 312 3.91 32.25 -2.99
C ASP A 312 4.62 33.55 -3.43
N GLN A 313 5.96 33.51 -3.51
CA GLN A 313 6.74 34.65 -4.02
C GLN A 313 6.43 34.94 -5.50
N MET A 314 6.23 33.91 -6.31
CA MET A 314 5.83 34.06 -7.72
C MET A 314 4.44 34.69 -7.83
N SER A 315 3.47 34.28 -7.00
CA SER A 315 2.13 34.87 -6.95
C SER A 315 2.17 36.37 -6.62
N ALA A 316 2.97 36.75 -5.62
CA ALA A 316 3.21 38.16 -5.29
C ALA A 316 3.85 38.94 -6.45
N SER A 317 4.80 38.32 -7.15
CA SER A 317 5.46 38.92 -8.32
C SER A 317 4.50 39.11 -9.50
N ILE A 318 3.64 38.13 -9.78
CA ILE A 318 2.61 38.21 -10.82
C ILE A 318 1.61 39.34 -10.51
N SER A 319 1.19 39.47 -9.24
CA SER A 319 0.34 40.58 -8.81
C SER A 319 0.99 41.95 -9.02
N GLN A 320 2.30 42.07 -8.73
CA GLN A 320 3.06 43.28 -9.00
C GLN A 320 3.18 43.57 -10.50
N ILE A 321 3.45 42.55 -11.34
CA ILE A 321 3.48 42.69 -12.80
C ILE A 321 2.12 43.18 -13.31
N GLY A 322 1.01 42.64 -12.79
CA GLY A 322 -0.34 43.09 -13.13
C GLY A 322 -0.56 44.59 -12.84
N ARG A 323 -0.14 45.07 -11.66
CA ARG A 323 -0.18 46.50 -11.32
C ARG A 323 0.68 47.35 -12.25
N ASN A 324 1.92 46.95 -12.49
CA ASN A 324 2.83 47.66 -13.40
C ASN A 324 2.28 47.73 -14.82
N THR A 325 1.64 46.65 -15.29
CA THR A 325 1.01 46.57 -16.61
C THR A 325 -0.15 47.56 -16.73
N PHE A 326 -0.96 47.70 -15.67
CA PHE A 326 -2.04 48.68 -15.62
C PHE A 326 -1.51 50.13 -15.65
N GLU A 327 -0.49 50.43 -14.86
CA GLU A 327 0.16 51.75 -14.87
C GLU A 327 0.77 52.08 -16.23
N LEU A 328 1.42 51.10 -16.88
CA LEU A 328 1.95 51.23 -18.24
C LEU A 328 0.85 51.54 -19.26
N PHE A 329 -0.30 50.88 -19.15
CA PHE A 329 -1.42 51.12 -20.06
C PHE A 329 -1.94 52.57 -19.94
N SER A 330 -2.10 53.07 -18.71
CA SER A 330 -2.48 54.48 -18.48
C SER A 330 -1.45 55.44 -19.04
N ALA A 331 -0.15 55.19 -18.78
CA ALA A 331 0.92 56.02 -19.30
C ALA A 331 0.98 56.06 -20.84
N MET A 332 0.65 54.95 -21.50
CA MET A 332 0.55 54.90 -22.98
C MET A 332 -0.63 55.73 -23.50
N GLU A 333 -1.76 55.73 -22.80
CA GLU A 333 -2.93 56.54 -23.16
C GLU A 333 -2.63 58.05 -23.03
N ASP A 334 -1.99 58.46 -21.93
CA ASP A 334 -1.50 59.84 -21.73
C ASP A 334 -0.46 60.25 -22.79
N THR A 335 0.44 59.34 -23.14
CA THR A 335 1.46 59.57 -24.17
C THR A 335 0.81 59.73 -25.55
N SER A 336 -0.22 58.93 -25.87
CA SER A 336 -0.98 59.04 -27.12
C SER A 336 -1.67 60.39 -27.24
N ALA A 337 -2.35 60.84 -26.18
CA ALA A 337 -2.98 62.16 -26.14
C ALA A 337 -1.96 63.28 -26.33
N SER A 338 -0.80 63.18 -25.68
CA SER A 338 0.30 64.16 -25.83
C SER A 338 0.86 64.22 -27.26
N ILE A 339 0.91 63.09 -27.97
CA ILE A 339 1.36 63.04 -29.38
C ILE A 339 0.31 63.65 -30.32
N GLU A 340 -0.98 63.44 -30.05
CA GLU A 340 -2.06 64.08 -30.80
C GLU A 340 -1.99 65.61 -30.66
N GLU A 341 -1.86 66.12 -29.43
CA GLU A 341 -1.66 67.54 -29.16
C GLU A 341 -0.41 68.09 -29.84
N MET A 342 0.71 67.35 -29.79
CA MET A 342 1.95 67.72 -30.48
C MET A 342 1.75 67.82 -32.00
N THR A 343 0.99 66.90 -32.59
CA THR A 343 0.70 66.91 -34.03
C THR A 343 -0.12 68.13 -34.43
N ILE A 344 -1.07 68.55 -33.59
CA ILE A 344 -1.84 69.78 -33.79
C ILE A 344 -0.92 71.01 -33.70
N ALA A 345 -0.07 71.09 -32.68
CA ALA A 345 0.87 72.21 -32.52
C ALA A 345 1.88 72.32 -33.68
N ILE A 346 2.40 71.18 -34.17
CA ILE A 346 3.26 71.12 -35.37
C ILE A 346 2.55 71.72 -36.58
N LYS A 347 1.25 71.40 -36.77
CA LYS A 347 0.45 71.94 -37.88
C LYS A 347 0.25 73.44 -37.75
N GLU A 348 0.02 73.96 -36.54
CA GLU A 348 -0.12 75.38 -36.27
C GLU A 348 1.18 76.17 -36.51
N VAL A 349 2.33 75.60 -36.13
CA VAL A 349 3.66 76.18 -36.42
C VAL A 349 3.91 76.22 -37.93
N ALA A 350 3.54 75.17 -38.68
CA ALA A 350 3.65 75.15 -40.13
C ALA A 350 2.81 76.27 -40.78
N GLU A 351 1.57 76.45 -40.33
CA GLU A 351 0.69 77.52 -40.83
C GLU A 351 1.24 78.91 -40.48
N SER A 352 1.72 79.10 -39.26
CA SER A 352 2.34 80.35 -38.79
C SER A 352 3.60 80.69 -39.58
N SER A 353 4.44 79.69 -39.90
CA SER A 353 5.62 79.86 -40.76
C SER A 353 5.24 80.36 -42.15
N ASN A 354 4.16 79.83 -42.72
CA ASN A 354 3.67 80.27 -44.02
C ASN A 354 3.14 81.72 -43.99
N LYS A 355 2.44 82.11 -42.91
CA LYS A 355 2.00 83.50 -42.70
C LYS A 355 3.18 84.45 -42.55
N LEU A 356 4.22 84.07 -41.81
CA LEU A 356 5.44 84.86 -41.66
C LEU A 356 6.16 85.07 -43.00
N LEU A 357 6.19 84.06 -43.87
CA LEU A 357 6.81 84.16 -45.19
C LEU A 357 6.09 85.22 -46.06
N LEU A 358 4.76 85.20 -46.07
CA LEU A 358 3.96 86.22 -46.76
C LEU A 358 4.20 87.63 -46.18
N SER A 359 4.36 87.73 -44.86
CA SER A 359 4.63 89.01 -44.19
C SER A 359 6.02 89.55 -44.54
N ALA A 360 7.04 88.67 -44.60
CA ALA A 360 8.39 89.04 -45.00
C ALA A 360 8.45 89.50 -46.48
N ASP A 361 7.80 88.78 -47.39
CA ASP A 361 7.71 89.17 -48.81
C ASP A 361 6.97 90.52 -48.99
N SER A 362 5.87 90.74 -48.24
CA SER A 362 5.14 92.01 -48.25
C SER A 362 6.00 93.17 -47.73
N THR A 363 6.77 92.93 -46.66
CA THR A 363 7.67 93.95 -46.09
C THR A 363 8.81 94.28 -47.05
N ASN A 364 9.40 93.27 -47.71
CA ASN A 364 10.41 93.49 -48.74
C ASN A 364 9.88 94.32 -49.91
N SER A 365 8.64 94.07 -50.34
CA SER A 365 7.99 94.85 -51.40
C SER A 365 7.78 96.31 -50.97
N ALA A 366 7.35 96.55 -49.74
CA ALA A 366 7.23 97.89 -49.17
C ALA A 366 8.59 98.60 -49.03
N MET A 367 9.66 97.86 -48.68
CA MET A 367 11.02 98.42 -48.65
C MET A 367 11.49 98.86 -50.03
N ALA A 368 11.16 98.11 -51.10
CA ALA A 368 11.50 98.52 -52.47
C ALA A 368 10.76 99.81 -52.90
N GLU A 369 9.50 99.97 -52.49
CA GLU A 369 8.74 101.21 -52.74
C GLU A 369 9.30 102.40 -51.93
N LEU A 370 9.72 102.17 -50.68
CA LEU A 370 10.38 103.18 -49.86
C LEU A 370 11.73 103.61 -50.46
N ASP A 371 12.53 102.68 -50.98
CA ASP A 371 13.81 103.00 -51.64
C ASP A 371 13.58 103.92 -52.85
N SER A 372 12.56 103.63 -53.67
CA SER A 372 12.17 104.51 -54.78
C SER A 372 11.73 105.90 -54.31
N SER A 373 10.96 105.96 -53.22
CA SER A 373 10.48 107.23 -52.65
C SER A 373 11.63 108.07 -52.06
N ILE A 374 12.60 107.43 -51.39
CA ILE A 374 13.79 108.10 -50.85
C ILE A 374 14.62 108.69 -51.98
N ASN A 375 14.84 107.96 -53.08
CA ASN A 375 15.53 108.46 -54.26
C ASN A 375 14.83 109.69 -54.87
N GLU A 376 13.49 109.73 -54.86
CA GLU A 376 12.73 110.88 -55.33
C GLU A 376 12.85 112.09 -54.40
N ILE A 377 12.80 111.88 -53.07
CA ILE A 377 13.01 112.95 -52.07
C ILE A 377 14.42 113.52 -52.18
N GLU A 378 15.45 112.67 -52.33
CA GLU A 378 16.83 113.11 -52.51
C GLU A 378 16.98 114.00 -53.75
N LYS A 379 16.37 113.59 -54.87
CA LYS A 379 16.36 114.39 -56.11
C LYS A 379 15.66 115.74 -55.90
N ASN A 380 14.49 115.75 -55.24
CA ASN A 380 13.73 116.96 -54.97
C ASN A 380 14.48 117.90 -54.01
N ALA A 381 15.19 117.37 -53.01
CA ALA A 381 16.01 118.15 -52.10
C ALA A 381 17.18 118.83 -52.84
N LYS A 382 17.88 118.10 -53.72
CA LYS A 382 18.94 118.65 -54.59
C LYS A 382 18.42 119.78 -55.49
N GLU A 383 17.26 119.57 -56.12
CA GLU A 383 16.64 120.57 -56.99
C GLU A 383 16.19 121.82 -56.21
N SER A 384 15.60 121.64 -55.04
CA SER A 384 15.21 122.73 -54.12
C SER A 384 16.41 123.53 -53.62
N SER A 385 17.52 122.86 -53.31
CA SER A 385 18.79 123.48 -52.93
C SER A 385 19.33 124.35 -54.06
N LEU A 386 19.40 123.82 -55.29
CA LEU A 386 19.85 124.54 -56.48
C LEU A 386 18.96 125.77 -56.79
N LEU A 387 17.64 125.61 -56.71
CA LEU A 387 16.69 126.70 -56.93
C LEU A 387 16.83 127.80 -55.86
N SER A 388 16.96 127.41 -54.60
CA SER A 388 17.16 128.36 -53.49
C SER A 388 18.47 129.12 -53.65
N GLN A 389 19.54 128.44 -54.07
CA GLN A 389 20.83 129.06 -54.36
C GLN A 389 20.74 130.07 -55.53
N LYS A 390 19.97 129.75 -56.57
CA LYS A 390 19.71 130.67 -57.68
C LYS A 390 18.91 131.90 -57.23
N VAL A 391 17.90 131.72 -56.39
CA VAL A 391 17.14 132.84 -55.79
C VAL A 391 18.04 133.74 -54.94
N LEU A 392 19.00 133.16 -54.20
CA LEU A 392 20.00 133.93 -53.46
C LEU A 392 20.86 134.77 -54.39
N GLU A 393 21.36 134.18 -55.48
CA GLU A 393 22.17 134.87 -56.47
C GLU A 393 21.40 136.02 -57.13
N ASP A 394 20.22 135.74 -57.68
CA ASP A 394 19.38 136.72 -58.38
C ASP A 394 18.91 137.84 -57.44
N SER A 395 18.41 137.51 -56.25
CA SER A 395 17.87 138.50 -55.30
C SER A 395 18.98 139.36 -54.69
N SER A 396 20.14 138.77 -54.37
CA SER A 396 21.26 139.49 -53.75
C SER A 396 22.05 140.34 -54.75
N GLN A 397 22.40 139.77 -55.92
CA GLN A 397 23.26 140.47 -56.88
C GLN A 397 22.51 141.41 -57.82
N LEU A 398 21.32 141.00 -58.29
CA LEU A 398 20.54 141.78 -59.25
C LEU A 398 19.45 142.59 -58.54
N GLY A 399 18.64 141.94 -57.70
CA GLY A 399 17.50 142.56 -57.03
C GLY A 399 17.88 143.70 -56.09
N LEU A 400 18.64 143.40 -55.02
CA LEU A 400 19.06 144.39 -54.03
C LEU A 400 19.88 145.53 -54.64
N LYS A 401 20.80 145.20 -55.56
CA LYS A 401 21.61 146.20 -56.28
C LYS A 401 20.77 147.11 -57.16
N SER A 402 19.71 146.59 -57.79
CA SER A 402 18.77 147.40 -58.57
C SER A 402 17.97 148.34 -57.66
N VAL A 403 17.50 147.87 -56.51
CA VAL A 403 16.79 148.71 -55.54
C VAL A 403 17.69 149.78 -54.95
N GLU A 404 18.95 149.46 -54.62
CA GLU A 404 19.96 150.41 -54.15
C GLU A 404 20.16 151.54 -55.16
N LYS A 405 20.33 151.20 -56.45
CA LYS A 405 20.38 152.20 -57.54
C LYS A 405 19.12 153.05 -57.64
N THR A 406 17.94 152.46 -57.43
CA THR A 406 16.67 153.21 -57.42
C THR A 406 16.60 154.17 -56.23
N ILE A 407 17.03 153.76 -55.04
CA ILE A 407 17.11 154.60 -53.84
C ILE A 407 18.04 155.80 -54.11
N ASP A 408 19.21 155.56 -54.68
CA ASP A 408 20.16 156.63 -55.01
C ASP A 408 19.63 157.56 -56.12
N GLY A 409 18.95 157.00 -57.13
CA GLY A 409 18.23 157.75 -58.14
C GLY A 409 17.16 158.66 -57.54
N MET A 410 16.32 158.13 -56.63
CA MET A 410 15.28 158.89 -55.93
C MET A 410 15.86 159.99 -55.03
N LYS A 411 16.99 159.75 -54.35
CA LYS A 411 17.71 160.79 -53.60
C LYS A 411 18.18 161.92 -54.52
N SER A 412 18.73 161.59 -55.69
CA SER A 412 19.17 162.57 -56.68
C SER A 412 18.01 163.38 -57.26
N ILE A 413 16.88 162.71 -57.57
CA ILE A 413 15.65 163.38 -58.01
C ILE A 413 15.14 164.32 -56.90
N ARG A 414 15.10 163.87 -55.64
CA ARG A 414 14.67 164.68 -54.50
C ARG A 414 15.49 165.97 -54.37
N GLU A 415 16.82 165.87 -54.51
CA GLU A 415 17.70 167.04 -54.51
C GLU A 415 17.43 167.98 -55.68
N THR A 416 17.21 167.43 -56.88
CA THR A 416 16.96 168.22 -58.09
C THR A 416 15.61 168.93 -58.02
N VAL A 417 14.56 168.23 -57.59
CA VAL A 417 13.22 168.82 -57.40
C VAL A 417 13.26 169.88 -56.30
N LYS A 418 13.97 169.65 -55.19
CA LYS A 418 14.16 170.65 -54.14
C LYS A 418 14.88 171.91 -54.65
N LYS A 419 16.00 171.74 -55.37
CA LYS A 419 16.71 172.88 -56.00
C LYS A 419 15.80 173.63 -56.99
N THR A 420 14.97 172.91 -57.74
CA THR A 420 14.03 173.52 -58.68
C THR A 420 12.93 174.29 -57.95
N ALA A 421 12.40 173.75 -56.84
CA ALA A 421 11.46 174.45 -55.97
C ALA A 421 12.04 175.77 -55.45
N ASP A 422 13.29 175.76 -54.97
CA ASP A 422 14.00 176.96 -54.48
C ASP A 422 14.19 178.02 -55.60
N ILE A 423 14.45 177.59 -56.84
CA ILE A 423 14.57 178.50 -58.00
C ILE A 423 13.22 179.12 -58.35
N VAL A 424 12.14 178.33 -58.36
CA VAL A 424 10.77 178.79 -58.63
C VAL A 424 10.33 179.79 -57.55
N GLU A 425 10.63 179.54 -56.28
CA GLU A 425 10.37 180.46 -55.18
C GLU A 425 11.11 181.80 -55.36
N ARG A 426 12.41 181.75 -55.70
CA ARG A 426 13.20 182.95 -56.02
C ARG A 426 12.65 183.71 -57.23
N LEU A 427 12.22 183.00 -58.28
CA LEU A 427 11.61 183.61 -59.46
C LEU A 427 10.31 184.33 -59.09
N GLY A 428 9.50 183.72 -58.21
CA GLY A 428 8.27 184.34 -57.69
C GLY A 428 8.55 185.64 -56.95
N GLY A 429 9.61 185.66 -56.13
CA GLY A 429 10.11 186.88 -55.48
C GLY A 429 10.49 187.97 -56.49
N ARG A 430 11.28 187.64 -57.51
CA ARG A 430 11.73 188.60 -58.54
C ARG A 430 10.57 189.12 -59.40
N SER A 431 9.63 188.26 -59.80
CA SER A 431 8.43 188.68 -60.55
C SER A 431 7.55 189.64 -59.74
N LYS A 432 7.51 189.49 -58.42
CA LYS A 432 6.82 190.42 -57.51
C LYS A 432 7.51 191.79 -57.45
N GLU A 433 8.84 191.83 -57.50
CA GLU A 433 9.59 193.09 -57.59
C GLU A 433 9.36 193.81 -58.93
N ILE A 434 9.37 193.08 -60.05
CA ILE A 434 9.07 193.65 -61.37
C ILE A 434 7.66 194.25 -61.39
N GLY A 435 6.67 193.55 -60.79
CA GLY A 435 5.32 194.07 -60.65
C GLY A 435 5.28 195.45 -59.95
N LYS A 436 6.06 195.64 -58.88
CA LYS A 436 6.18 196.95 -58.19
C LYS A 436 6.81 198.02 -59.08
N ILE A 437 7.86 197.65 -59.84
CA ILE A 437 8.53 198.58 -60.76
C ILE A 437 7.55 199.07 -61.83
N LEU A 438 6.73 198.17 -62.39
CA LEU A 438 5.74 198.54 -63.40
C LEU A 438 4.68 199.51 -62.86
N THR A 439 4.24 199.34 -61.61
CA THR A 439 3.34 200.32 -60.98
C THR A 439 3.98 201.71 -60.92
N VAL A 440 5.25 201.80 -60.54
CA VAL A 440 5.98 203.08 -60.51
C VAL A 440 6.16 203.67 -61.91
N ILE A 441 6.43 202.84 -62.93
CA ILE A 441 6.55 203.31 -64.31
C ILE A 441 5.21 203.85 -64.82
N ASP A 442 4.09 203.16 -64.56
CA ASP A 442 2.75 203.62 -65.00
C ASP A 442 2.43 204.99 -64.37
N GLU A 443 2.72 205.16 -63.07
CA GLU A 443 2.60 206.44 -62.36
C GLU A 443 3.48 207.55 -62.96
N ILE A 444 4.74 207.26 -63.28
CA ILE A 444 5.64 208.22 -63.92
C ILE A 444 5.13 208.60 -65.30
N THR A 445 4.66 207.64 -66.10
CA THR A 445 4.14 207.93 -67.45
C THR A 445 2.89 208.79 -67.40
N GLU A 446 1.99 208.57 -66.45
CA GLU A 446 0.80 209.40 -66.25
C GLU A 446 1.18 210.85 -65.85
N GLN A 447 2.17 211.01 -64.95
CA GLN A 447 2.72 212.33 -64.64
C GLN A 447 3.38 212.99 -65.86
N THR A 448 4.09 212.22 -66.67
CA THR A 448 4.80 212.72 -67.85
C THR A 448 3.80 213.17 -68.93
N SER A 449 2.69 212.45 -69.12
CA SER A 449 1.60 212.83 -70.02
C SER A 449 0.92 214.14 -69.59
N LEU A 450 0.75 214.35 -68.27
CA LEU A 450 0.22 215.59 -67.71
C LEU A 450 1.18 216.79 -67.85
N LEU A 451 2.47 216.58 -67.61
CA LEU A 451 3.51 217.60 -67.84
C LEU A 451 3.58 218.01 -69.31
N ALA A 452 3.51 217.03 -70.20
CA ALA A 452 3.46 217.23 -71.64
C ALA A 452 2.22 218.02 -72.06
N LEU A 453 1.04 217.69 -71.51
CA LEU A 453 -0.19 218.44 -71.76
C LEU A 453 -0.07 219.91 -71.30
N ASN A 454 0.49 220.15 -70.11
CA ASN A 454 0.73 221.52 -69.63
C ASN A 454 1.73 222.28 -70.53
N ALA A 455 2.77 221.60 -71.02
CA ALA A 455 3.71 222.17 -71.97
C ALA A 455 3.06 222.50 -73.32
N ALA A 456 2.13 221.67 -73.81
CA ALA A 456 1.38 221.90 -75.06
C ALA A 456 0.45 223.12 -74.93
N ILE A 457 -0.21 223.28 -73.78
CA ILE A 457 -1.06 224.44 -73.49
C ILE A 457 -0.23 225.73 -73.46
N LEU A 458 0.90 225.74 -72.75
CA LEU A 458 1.79 226.91 -72.67
C LEU A 458 2.37 227.28 -74.05
N ALA A 459 2.67 226.29 -74.88
CA ALA A 459 3.14 226.51 -76.24
C ALA A 459 2.07 227.17 -77.14
N ALA A 460 0.81 226.77 -77.03
CA ALA A 460 -0.30 227.40 -77.75
C ALA A 460 -0.50 228.87 -77.33
N GLN A 461 -0.22 229.20 -76.06
CA GLN A 461 -0.42 230.53 -75.48
C GLN A 461 0.64 231.56 -75.93
N ALA A 462 1.84 231.13 -76.30
CA ALA A 462 2.92 232.00 -76.79
C ALA A 462 2.76 232.47 -78.25
N GLY A 463 1.66 232.11 -78.93
CA GLY A 463 1.30 232.61 -80.26
C GLY A 463 2.34 232.28 -81.34
N GLU A 464 2.65 233.23 -82.23
CA GLU A 464 3.63 233.04 -83.33
C GLU A 464 5.03 232.63 -82.82
N HIS A 465 5.37 232.93 -81.57
CA HIS A 465 6.63 232.52 -80.94
C HIS A 465 6.59 231.11 -80.29
N GLY A 466 5.42 230.48 -80.17
CA GLY A 466 5.20 229.22 -79.44
C GLY A 466 5.14 227.94 -80.28
N LYS A 467 5.06 228.04 -81.61
CA LYS A 467 4.88 226.89 -82.52
C LYS A 467 5.94 225.79 -82.36
N GLY A 468 7.19 226.14 -82.04
CA GLY A 468 8.26 225.17 -81.83
C GLY A 468 8.11 224.33 -80.55
N PHE A 469 7.48 224.86 -79.50
CA PHE A 469 7.32 224.17 -78.23
C PHE A 469 6.13 223.20 -78.20
N SER A 470 5.08 223.44 -79.00
CA SER A 470 3.86 222.61 -79.01
C SER A 470 4.15 221.22 -79.57
N VAL A 471 4.99 221.17 -80.61
CA VAL A 471 5.37 219.92 -81.27
C VAL A 471 6.11 219.00 -80.29
N VAL A 472 7.00 219.53 -79.47
CA VAL A 472 7.75 218.73 -78.48
C VAL A 472 6.82 218.21 -77.39
N ALA A 473 5.86 219.02 -76.96
CA ALA A 473 4.92 218.66 -75.91
C ALA A 473 3.93 217.56 -76.36
N ASP A 474 3.39 217.66 -77.57
CA ASP A 474 2.53 216.60 -78.13
C ASP A 474 3.31 215.29 -78.29
N GLU A 475 4.57 215.36 -78.73
CA GLU A 475 5.44 214.18 -78.86
C GLU A 475 5.74 213.50 -77.51
N ILE A 476 5.98 214.27 -76.43
CA ILE A 476 6.19 213.71 -75.08
C ILE A 476 4.90 213.06 -74.56
N LYS A 477 3.74 213.66 -74.83
CA LYS A 477 2.44 213.10 -74.41
C LYS A 477 2.17 211.78 -75.12
N GLU A 478 2.35 211.74 -76.43
CA GLU A 478 2.18 210.51 -77.21
C GLU A 478 3.17 209.42 -76.76
N LEU A 479 4.42 209.79 -76.45
CA LEU A 479 5.40 208.86 -75.88
C LEU A 479 4.99 208.34 -74.51
N ALA A 480 4.48 209.21 -73.63
CA ALA A 480 4.01 208.84 -72.30
C ALA A 480 2.78 207.91 -72.35
N ASP A 481 1.79 208.23 -73.19
CA ASP A 481 0.59 207.41 -73.39
C ASP A 481 0.96 206.02 -73.96
N ARG A 482 1.88 205.96 -74.94
CA ARG A 482 2.43 204.69 -75.45
C ARG A 482 3.17 203.91 -74.36
N THR A 483 3.93 204.59 -73.51
CA THR A 483 4.71 203.94 -72.44
C THR A 483 3.79 203.41 -71.32
N SER A 484 2.73 204.13 -70.94
CA SER A 484 1.71 203.65 -69.99
C SER A 484 0.98 202.42 -70.54
N PHE A 485 0.54 202.47 -71.79
CA PHE A 485 -0.12 201.32 -72.44
C PHE A 485 0.77 200.07 -72.42
N SER A 486 2.04 200.19 -72.86
CA SER A 486 3.00 199.08 -72.80
C SER A 486 3.29 198.63 -71.37
N THR A 487 3.33 199.53 -70.38
CA THR A 487 3.57 199.19 -68.98
C THR A 487 2.41 198.37 -68.40
N ARG A 488 1.16 198.69 -68.76
CA ARG A 488 -0.02 197.91 -68.36
C ARG A 488 -0.06 196.53 -69.03
N GLU A 489 0.30 196.42 -70.31
CA GLU A 489 0.47 195.11 -70.97
C GLU A 489 1.57 194.26 -70.32
N ILE A 490 2.71 194.86 -69.96
CA ILE A 490 3.74 194.13 -69.22
C ILE A 490 3.22 193.78 -67.81
N GLY A 491 2.42 194.63 -67.18
CA GLY A 491 1.80 194.37 -65.88
C GLY A 491 0.86 193.17 -65.90
N THR A 492 0.01 193.04 -66.94
CA THR A 492 -0.85 191.86 -67.10
C THR A 492 -0.01 190.60 -67.36
N LEU A 493 1.02 190.67 -68.20
CA LEU A 493 1.96 189.55 -68.42
C LEU A 493 2.67 189.14 -67.12
N ILE A 494 3.13 190.08 -66.31
CA ILE A 494 3.80 189.78 -65.03
C ILE A 494 2.83 189.17 -64.02
N ASN A 495 1.58 189.61 -63.96
CA ASN A 495 0.55 188.96 -63.14
C ASN A 495 0.32 187.51 -63.57
N THR A 496 0.24 187.25 -64.88
CA THR A 496 0.15 185.88 -65.41
C THR A 496 1.37 185.04 -65.00
N VAL A 497 2.59 185.57 -65.16
CA VAL A 497 3.83 184.90 -64.74
C VAL A 497 3.85 184.63 -63.23
N GLN A 498 3.37 185.55 -62.39
CA GLN A 498 3.29 185.34 -60.94
C GLN A 498 2.37 184.18 -60.57
N ASN A 499 1.20 184.10 -61.23
CA ASN A 499 0.27 182.98 -61.03
C ASN A 499 0.87 181.65 -61.51
N GLU A 500 1.50 181.63 -62.69
CA GLU A 500 2.20 180.44 -63.20
C GLU A 500 3.33 179.97 -62.26
N VAL A 501 4.06 180.90 -61.65
CA VAL A 501 5.10 180.58 -60.67
C VAL A 501 4.52 180.00 -59.37
N LEU A 502 3.38 180.51 -58.89
CA LEU A 502 2.69 179.95 -57.73
C LEU A 502 2.21 178.51 -58.00
N ASP A 503 1.65 178.26 -59.18
CA ASP A 503 1.21 176.92 -59.60
C ASP A 503 2.39 175.97 -59.82
N ALA A 504 3.50 176.46 -60.39
CA ALA A 504 4.76 175.73 -60.48
C ALA A 504 5.33 175.40 -59.09
N GLY A 505 5.24 176.33 -58.13
CA GLY A 505 5.67 176.12 -56.74
C GLY A 505 4.86 175.04 -56.04
N ARG A 506 3.52 175.06 -56.18
CA ARG A 506 2.65 173.98 -55.68
C ARG A 506 2.98 172.64 -56.31
N SER A 507 3.18 172.60 -57.63
CA SER A 507 3.56 171.39 -58.35
C SER A 507 4.90 170.82 -57.90
N MET A 508 5.89 171.68 -57.62
CA MET A 508 7.19 171.27 -57.07
C MET A 508 7.07 170.74 -55.64
N SER A 509 6.26 171.37 -54.78
CA SER A 509 5.97 170.87 -53.43
C SER A 509 5.37 169.47 -53.46
N ASN A 510 4.37 169.26 -54.32
CA ASN A 510 3.80 167.92 -54.56
C ASN A 510 4.86 166.95 -55.11
N GLY A 511 5.74 167.41 -56.00
CA GLY A 511 6.84 166.61 -56.54
C GLY A 511 7.84 166.16 -55.46
N VAL A 512 8.19 167.01 -54.49
CA VAL A 512 9.03 166.64 -53.35
C VAL A 512 8.37 165.52 -52.54
N GLU A 513 7.07 165.63 -52.29
CA GLU A 513 6.32 164.63 -51.54
C GLU A 513 6.21 163.28 -52.29
N SER A 514 5.90 163.30 -53.59
CA SER A 514 5.85 162.07 -54.41
C SER A 514 7.21 161.35 -54.48
N VAL A 515 8.33 162.09 -54.50
CA VAL A 515 9.67 161.49 -54.46
C VAL A 515 9.99 160.94 -53.06
N ARG A 516 9.48 161.56 -51.99
CA ARG A 516 9.60 161.04 -50.62
C ARG A 516 8.87 159.69 -50.48
N GLU A 517 7.66 159.60 -51.00
CA GLU A 517 6.90 158.35 -51.05
C GLU A 517 7.62 157.28 -51.90
N GLY A 518 8.14 157.66 -53.08
CA GLY A 518 8.92 156.76 -53.94
C GLY A 518 10.19 156.24 -53.29
N LEU A 519 10.90 157.08 -52.52
CA LEU A 519 12.06 156.68 -51.73
C LEU A 519 11.69 155.67 -50.64
N SER A 520 10.61 155.94 -49.88
CA SER A 520 10.14 155.02 -48.84
C SER A 520 9.70 153.67 -49.41
N LEU A 521 9.01 153.66 -50.56
CA LEU A 521 8.60 152.43 -51.23
C LEU A 521 9.82 151.60 -51.70
N ALA A 522 10.86 152.26 -52.21
CA ALA A 522 12.09 151.60 -52.61
C ALA A 522 12.84 151.00 -51.41
N GLU A 523 12.93 151.72 -50.28
CA GLU A 523 13.52 151.21 -49.04
C GLU A 523 12.77 149.97 -48.51
N ASN A 524 11.43 150.03 -48.47
CA ASN A 524 10.57 148.89 -48.08
C ASN A 524 10.74 147.68 -49.02
N SER A 525 10.89 147.94 -50.32
CA SER A 525 11.16 146.89 -51.31
C SER A 525 12.52 146.22 -51.07
N GLY A 526 13.54 147.00 -50.70
CA GLY A 526 14.86 146.51 -50.32
C GLY A 526 14.83 145.66 -49.05
N GLU A 527 14.08 146.07 -48.02
CA GLU A 527 13.89 145.27 -46.81
C GLU A 527 13.19 143.93 -47.12
N THR A 528 12.18 143.95 -47.98
CA THR A 528 11.46 142.74 -48.41
C THR A 528 12.38 141.77 -49.16
N LEU A 529 13.22 142.27 -50.06
CA LEU A 529 14.23 141.45 -50.76
C LEU A 529 15.27 140.86 -49.80
N LYS A 530 15.71 141.60 -48.77
CA LYS A 530 16.60 141.05 -47.72
C LYS A 530 15.96 139.87 -47.00
N LYS A 531 14.66 139.97 -46.68
CA LYS A 531 13.91 138.85 -46.08
C LYS A 531 13.82 137.66 -47.04
N ILE A 532 13.68 137.88 -48.35
CA ILE A 532 13.71 136.79 -49.36
C ILE A 532 15.07 136.08 -49.37
N VAL A 533 16.17 136.83 -49.35
CA VAL A 533 17.53 136.28 -49.27
C VAL A 533 17.68 135.42 -48.00
N GLU A 534 17.34 135.94 -46.83
CA GLU A 534 17.38 135.18 -45.57
C GLU A 534 16.57 133.87 -45.65
N ARG A 535 15.36 133.92 -46.22
CA ARG A 535 14.50 132.74 -46.39
C ARG A 535 15.09 131.72 -47.36
N ALA A 536 15.74 132.15 -48.43
CA ALA A 536 16.39 131.25 -49.38
C ALA A 536 17.67 130.59 -48.78
N GLU A 537 18.39 131.28 -47.90
CA GLU A 537 19.51 130.67 -47.15
C GLU A 537 19.01 129.57 -46.20
N ILE A 538 17.92 129.84 -45.48
CA ILE A 538 17.25 128.85 -44.63
C ILE A 538 16.80 127.65 -45.46
N SER A 539 16.20 127.87 -46.64
CA SER A 539 15.75 126.80 -47.55
C SER A 539 16.89 125.91 -48.05
N THR A 540 18.04 126.51 -48.40
CA THR A 540 19.24 125.78 -48.81
C THR A 540 19.75 124.89 -47.68
N ARG A 541 19.81 125.41 -46.45
CA ARG A 541 20.22 124.66 -45.26
C ARG A 541 19.25 123.52 -44.93
N MET A 542 17.94 123.75 -45.09
CA MET A 542 16.90 122.74 -44.89
C MET A 542 17.04 121.61 -45.91
N SER A 543 17.25 121.94 -47.18
CA SER A 543 17.43 120.97 -48.26
C SER A 543 18.65 120.08 -48.00
N ALA A 544 19.77 120.65 -47.56
CA ALA A 544 20.95 119.87 -47.15
C ALA A 544 20.70 118.98 -45.92
N ALA A 545 19.79 119.37 -45.01
CA ALA A 545 19.39 118.52 -43.89
C ALA A 545 18.49 117.36 -44.34
N ILE A 546 17.60 117.60 -45.31
CA ILE A 546 16.78 116.55 -45.93
C ILE A 546 17.68 115.53 -46.62
N GLU A 547 18.68 115.96 -47.41
CA GLU A 547 19.64 115.06 -48.08
C GLU A 547 20.36 114.12 -47.09
N ARG A 548 20.85 114.65 -45.96
CA ARG A 548 21.47 113.82 -44.91
C ARG A 548 20.48 112.85 -44.27
N ALA A 549 19.25 113.28 -44.04
CA ALA A 549 18.21 112.42 -43.47
C ALA A 549 17.80 111.31 -44.45
N THR A 550 17.72 111.60 -45.75
CA THR A 550 17.44 110.60 -46.79
C THR A 550 18.56 109.59 -46.95
N GLU A 551 19.83 110.01 -46.83
CA GLU A 551 20.97 109.09 -46.86
C GLU A 551 20.92 108.08 -45.69
N GLU A 552 20.60 108.55 -44.49
CA GLU A 552 20.42 107.67 -43.32
C GLU A 552 19.18 106.76 -43.47
N GLN A 553 18.07 107.27 -44.03
CA GLN A 553 16.91 106.44 -44.34
C GLN A 553 17.23 105.33 -45.36
N ALA A 554 18.03 105.62 -46.40
CA ALA A 554 18.43 104.62 -47.38
C ALA A 554 19.22 103.47 -46.72
N LYS A 555 20.14 103.80 -45.79
CA LYS A 555 20.86 102.79 -44.98
C LYS A 555 19.90 101.94 -44.15
N ALA A 556 18.90 102.57 -43.52
CA ALA A 556 17.91 101.87 -42.72
C ALA A 556 17.03 100.91 -43.56
N VAL A 557 16.59 101.34 -44.75
CA VAL A 557 15.81 100.51 -45.68
C VAL A 557 16.63 99.30 -46.13
N ALA A 558 17.91 99.49 -46.50
CA ALA A 558 18.80 98.38 -46.86
C ALA A 558 18.99 97.38 -45.71
N PHE A 559 19.11 97.87 -44.47
CA PHE A 559 19.20 97.03 -43.28
C PHE A 559 17.93 96.20 -43.06
N VAL A 560 16.74 96.80 -43.18
CA VAL A 560 15.46 96.09 -43.03
C VAL A 560 15.29 95.04 -44.13
N ALA A 561 15.65 95.34 -45.39
CA ALA A 561 15.57 94.39 -46.49
C ALA A 561 16.52 93.18 -46.28
N ALA A 562 17.73 93.41 -45.76
CA ALA A 562 18.65 92.34 -45.38
C ALA A 562 18.08 91.46 -44.26
N ALA A 563 17.53 92.08 -43.20
CA ALA A 563 16.90 91.36 -42.10
C ALA A 563 15.68 90.52 -42.55
N MET A 564 14.88 91.01 -43.51
CA MET A 564 13.77 90.26 -44.08
C MET A 564 14.23 89.07 -44.93
N THR A 565 15.38 89.18 -45.60
CA THR A 565 15.99 88.06 -46.32
C THR A 565 16.45 86.97 -45.34
N GLU A 566 17.12 87.35 -44.25
CA GLU A 566 17.54 86.43 -43.18
C GLU A 566 16.33 85.77 -42.49
N MET A 567 15.26 86.54 -42.26
CA MET A 567 13.98 86.01 -41.74
C MET A 567 13.41 84.94 -42.67
N ARG A 568 13.49 85.12 -43.99
CA ARG A 568 13.03 84.12 -44.97
C ARG A 568 13.81 82.81 -44.88
N ASP A 569 15.13 82.89 -44.72
CA ASP A 569 15.99 81.73 -44.55
C ASP A 569 15.72 81.00 -43.22
N MET A 570 15.44 81.75 -42.16
CA MET A 570 15.03 81.21 -40.87
C MET A 570 13.68 80.48 -40.97
N ILE A 571 12.68 81.06 -41.64
CA ILE A 571 11.37 80.44 -41.86
C ILE A 571 11.50 79.12 -42.63
N ASN A 572 12.35 79.07 -43.67
CA ASN A 572 12.62 77.82 -44.40
C ASN A 572 13.25 76.75 -43.50
N SER A 573 14.14 77.14 -42.58
CA SER A 573 14.74 76.23 -41.60
C SER A 573 13.72 75.74 -40.56
N VAL A 574 12.80 76.61 -40.12
CA VAL A 574 11.67 76.24 -39.26
C VAL A 574 10.78 75.23 -39.99
N ALA A 575 10.36 75.50 -41.23
CA ALA A 575 9.52 74.59 -42.01
C ALA A 575 10.13 73.19 -42.19
N ARG A 576 11.45 73.11 -42.44
CA ARG A 576 12.17 71.84 -42.48
C ARG A 576 12.13 71.12 -41.13
N SER A 577 12.37 71.84 -40.04
CA SER A 577 12.34 71.30 -38.67
C SER A 577 10.94 70.80 -38.29
N THR A 578 9.88 71.53 -38.67
CA THR A 578 8.48 71.15 -38.46
C THR A 578 8.13 69.86 -39.22
N THR A 579 8.67 69.68 -40.44
CA THR A 579 8.48 68.45 -41.21
C THR A 579 9.14 67.24 -40.53
N GLU A 580 10.38 67.39 -40.05
CA GLU A 580 11.06 66.33 -39.29
C GLU A 580 10.36 66.03 -37.96
N GLN A 581 9.85 67.05 -37.25
CA GLN A 581 9.05 66.86 -36.04
C GLN A 581 7.76 66.07 -36.32
N SER A 582 7.07 66.35 -37.43
CA SER A 582 5.88 65.59 -37.84
C SER A 582 6.19 64.10 -38.05
N LYS A 583 7.32 63.81 -38.72
CA LYS A 583 7.80 62.44 -38.90
C LYS A 583 8.16 61.78 -37.55
N GLY A 584 8.81 62.53 -36.65
CA GLY A 584 9.12 62.09 -35.30
C GLY A 584 7.86 61.73 -34.51
N ALA A 585 6.85 62.59 -34.50
CA ALA A 585 5.57 62.33 -33.83
C ALA A 585 4.90 61.06 -34.34
N SER A 586 4.90 60.83 -35.67
CA SER A 586 4.37 59.59 -36.27
C SER A 586 5.12 58.33 -35.82
N LEU A 587 6.45 58.39 -35.72
CA LEU A 587 7.26 57.26 -35.23
C LEU A 587 7.00 56.98 -33.74
N ILE A 588 6.84 58.02 -32.92
CA ILE A 588 6.49 57.85 -31.51
C ILE A 588 5.11 57.21 -31.40
N MET A 589 4.12 57.64 -32.19
CA MET A 589 2.78 57.04 -32.20
C MET A 589 2.83 55.53 -32.49
N GLN A 590 3.60 55.11 -33.49
CA GLN A 590 3.79 53.68 -33.80
C GLN A 590 4.51 52.93 -32.66
N ALA A 591 5.49 53.56 -32.01
CA ALA A 591 6.16 52.96 -30.87
C ALA A 591 5.21 52.78 -29.67
N THR A 592 4.37 53.78 -29.38
CA THR A 592 3.34 53.72 -28.33
C THR A 592 2.33 52.59 -28.61
N GLU A 593 1.87 52.44 -29.85
CA GLU A 593 1.00 51.33 -30.26
C GLU A 593 1.67 49.97 -30.05
N LYS A 594 2.93 49.83 -30.44
CA LYS A 594 3.70 48.60 -30.23
C LYS A 594 3.92 48.28 -28.74
N VAL A 595 4.15 49.28 -27.91
CA VAL A 595 4.27 49.10 -26.45
C VAL A 595 2.92 48.70 -25.84
N ARG A 596 1.81 49.25 -26.34
CA ARG A 596 0.45 48.83 -25.95
C ARG A 596 0.21 47.35 -26.25
N ASP A 597 0.62 46.88 -27.42
CA ASP A 597 0.52 45.46 -27.80
C ASP A 597 1.36 44.55 -26.90
N ILE A 598 2.62 44.93 -26.62
CA ILE A 598 3.50 44.19 -25.71
C ILE A 598 2.89 44.14 -24.30
N THR A 599 2.34 45.26 -23.83
CA THR A 599 1.69 45.35 -22.50
C THR A 599 0.49 44.40 -22.42
N ALA A 600 -0.31 44.29 -23.49
CA ALA A 600 -1.40 43.33 -23.57
C ALA A 600 -0.90 41.87 -23.55
N GLN A 601 0.21 41.57 -24.23
CA GLN A 601 0.83 40.23 -24.19
C GLN A 601 1.35 39.89 -22.79
N VAL A 602 2.02 40.83 -22.12
CA VAL A 602 2.51 40.65 -20.73
C VAL A 602 1.35 40.41 -19.77
N LYS A 603 0.21 41.09 -19.96
CA LYS A 603 -1.01 40.84 -19.19
C LYS A 603 -1.47 39.39 -19.32
N ASN A 604 -1.64 38.91 -20.55
CA ASN A 604 -2.12 37.56 -20.81
C ASN A 604 -1.14 36.50 -20.27
N ALA A 605 0.16 36.69 -20.49
CA ALA A 605 1.19 35.80 -19.96
C ALA A 605 1.19 35.75 -18.42
N SER A 606 0.92 36.89 -17.77
CA SER A 606 0.81 36.96 -16.30
C SER A 606 -0.43 36.20 -15.79
N GLU A 607 -1.55 36.27 -16.50
CA GLU A 607 -2.77 35.50 -16.19
C GLU A 607 -2.53 33.98 -16.32
N GLU A 608 -1.87 33.54 -17.40
CA GLU A 608 -1.48 32.14 -17.61
C GLU A 608 -0.49 31.65 -16.53
N GLN A 609 0.50 32.48 -16.18
CA GLN A 609 1.46 32.15 -15.13
C GLN A 609 0.80 32.06 -13.75
N SER A 610 -0.24 32.88 -13.48
CA SER A 610 -1.04 32.78 -12.26
C SER A 610 -1.75 31.42 -12.17
N SER A 611 -2.38 30.99 -13.27
CA SER A 611 -3.06 29.69 -13.32
C SER A 611 -2.06 28.54 -13.13
N SER A 612 -0.90 28.62 -13.79
CA SER A 612 0.16 27.62 -13.65
C SER A 612 0.70 27.56 -12.21
N SER A 613 0.86 28.71 -11.56
CA SER A 613 1.28 28.79 -10.15
C SER A 613 0.30 28.10 -9.21
N GLU A 614 -1.01 28.27 -9.44
CA GLU A 614 -2.06 27.59 -8.67
C GLU A 614 -2.05 26.07 -8.88
N GLN A 615 -1.76 25.61 -10.10
CA GLN A 615 -1.60 24.18 -10.40
C GLN A 615 -0.37 23.60 -9.68
N ILE A 616 0.76 24.32 -9.68
CA ILE A 616 1.96 23.87 -8.97
C ILE A 616 1.69 23.84 -7.46
N ALA A 617 1.02 24.85 -6.89
CA ALA A 617 0.64 24.85 -5.48
C ALA A 617 -0.15 23.59 -5.08
N ARG A 618 -1.17 23.21 -5.87
CA ARG A 618 -1.95 21.98 -5.66
C ARG A 618 -1.09 20.71 -5.78
N ALA A 619 -0.17 20.67 -6.74
CA ALA A 619 0.76 19.56 -6.88
C ALA A 619 1.68 19.44 -5.65
N MET A 620 2.15 20.56 -5.10
CA MET A 620 2.99 20.56 -3.90
C MET A 620 2.23 20.09 -2.66
N GLU A 621 0.97 20.48 -2.50
CA GLU A 621 0.10 19.97 -1.43
C GLU A 621 -0.10 18.45 -1.54
N THR A 622 -0.26 17.94 -2.76
CA THR A 622 -0.34 16.49 -3.03
C THR A 622 0.97 15.78 -2.71
N ILE A 623 2.12 16.34 -3.10
CA ILE A 623 3.43 15.78 -2.77
C ILE A 623 3.63 15.74 -1.26
N ALA A 624 3.30 16.81 -0.53
CA ALA A 624 3.37 16.85 0.92
C ALA A 624 2.51 15.75 1.56
N GLY A 625 1.28 15.56 1.06
CA GLY A 625 0.40 14.46 1.49
C GLY A 625 0.98 13.07 1.20
N ASN A 626 1.57 12.86 0.02
CA ASN A 626 2.21 11.60 -0.34
C ASN A 626 3.44 11.32 0.52
N THR A 627 4.26 12.32 0.81
CA THR A 627 5.42 12.18 1.71
C THR A 627 4.98 11.79 3.11
N HIS A 628 3.87 12.34 3.60
CA HIS A 628 3.29 11.92 4.88
C HIS A 628 2.87 10.44 4.86
N ASN A 629 2.22 9.98 3.79
CA ASN A 629 1.85 8.57 3.63
C ASN A 629 3.08 7.65 3.54
N ILE A 630 4.14 8.07 2.84
CA ILE A 630 5.40 7.33 2.76
C ILE A 630 6.03 7.22 4.14
N SER A 631 6.06 8.31 4.92
CA SER A 631 6.56 8.32 6.30
C SER A 631 5.80 7.31 7.19
N HIS A 632 4.48 7.23 7.05
CA HIS A 632 3.66 6.24 7.75
C HIS A 632 4.03 4.80 7.33
N ALA A 633 4.13 4.55 6.02
CA ALA A 633 4.50 3.23 5.49
C ALA A 633 5.90 2.79 5.95
N ILE A 634 6.88 3.71 5.99
CA ILE A 634 8.22 3.46 6.55
C ILE A 634 8.12 3.00 8.00
N HIS A 635 7.26 3.65 8.81
CA HIS A 635 7.10 3.27 10.21
C HIS A 635 6.54 1.85 10.34
N GLU A 636 5.48 1.51 9.60
CA GLU A 636 4.90 0.16 9.59
C GLU A 636 5.90 -0.89 9.10
N GLN A 637 6.68 -0.57 8.05
CA GLN A 637 7.68 -1.47 7.50
C GLN A 637 8.83 -1.73 8.48
N ARG A 638 9.22 -0.71 9.26
CA ARG A 638 10.20 -0.84 10.35
C ARG A 638 9.69 -1.77 11.45
N GLU A 639 8.44 -1.62 11.87
CA GLU A 639 7.81 -2.52 12.84
C GLU A 639 7.72 -3.95 12.29
N GLY A 640 7.31 -4.11 11.03
CA GLY A 640 7.28 -5.39 10.33
C GLY A 640 8.65 -6.07 10.26
N SER A 641 9.69 -5.32 9.92
CA SER A 641 11.07 -5.81 9.88
C SER A 641 11.57 -6.24 11.26
N GLU A 642 11.26 -5.48 12.32
CA GLU A 642 11.55 -5.89 13.71
C GLU A 642 10.81 -7.18 14.11
N HIS A 643 9.55 -7.34 13.70
CA HIS A 643 8.80 -8.58 13.90
C HIS A 643 9.43 -9.76 13.16
N ILE A 644 9.91 -9.56 11.93
CA ILE A 644 10.63 -10.59 11.17
C ILE A 644 11.94 -10.94 11.87
N ARG A 645 12.74 -9.94 12.28
CA ARG A 645 14.00 -10.14 13.02
C ARG A 645 13.78 -10.99 14.28
N ASN A 646 12.76 -10.66 15.07
CA ASN A 646 12.41 -11.40 16.28
C ASN A 646 11.90 -12.84 15.97
N SER A 647 11.26 -13.04 14.83
CA SER A 647 10.81 -14.37 14.39
C SER A 647 11.97 -15.24 13.93
N ILE A 648 12.93 -14.66 13.21
CA ILE A 648 14.19 -15.31 12.82
C ILE A 648 14.98 -15.75 14.04
N GLU A 649 15.11 -14.90 15.07
CA GLU A 649 15.77 -15.29 16.33
C GLU A 649 15.15 -16.54 16.98
N LYS A 650 13.82 -16.65 16.97
CA LYS A 650 13.13 -17.83 17.52
C LYS A 650 13.35 -19.08 16.67
N ILE A 651 13.43 -18.94 15.36
CA ILE A 651 13.62 -20.05 14.42
C ILE A 651 15.09 -20.51 14.38
N LYS A 652 16.04 -19.62 14.70
CA LYS A 652 17.49 -19.87 14.64
C LYS A 652 17.96 -21.11 15.41
N LEU A 653 17.26 -21.50 16.48
CA LEU A 653 17.60 -22.67 17.30
C LEU A 653 16.96 -23.99 16.79
N LEU A 654 15.92 -23.91 15.96
CA LEU A 654 15.16 -25.08 15.50
C LEU A 654 16.00 -26.08 14.68
N PRO A 655 16.90 -25.66 13.77
CA PRO A 655 17.73 -26.62 13.05
C PRO A 655 18.63 -27.44 13.97
N ALA A 656 19.16 -26.83 15.04
CA ALA A 656 19.99 -27.52 16.03
C ALA A 656 19.16 -28.53 16.84
N GLU A 657 17.96 -28.15 17.29
CA GLU A 657 17.03 -29.05 17.99
C GLU A 657 16.55 -30.21 17.10
N ASN A 658 16.17 -29.93 15.85
CA ASN A 658 15.71 -30.94 14.89
C ASN A 658 16.84 -31.94 14.57
N ARG A 659 18.08 -31.45 14.47
CA ARG A 659 19.26 -32.29 14.29
C ARG A 659 19.51 -33.21 15.49
N GLU A 660 19.29 -32.75 16.71
CA GLU A 660 19.39 -33.59 17.91
C GLU A 660 18.26 -34.63 17.99
N ARG A 661 17.02 -34.23 17.66
CA ARG A 661 15.86 -35.13 17.59
C ARG A 661 16.05 -36.22 16.54
N ALA A 662 16.53 -35.89 15.35
CA ALA A 662 16.80 -36.86 14.29
C ALA A 662 17.92 -37.85 14.67
N ARG A 663 18.99 -37.40 15.34
CA ARG A 663 20.02 -38.30 15.89
C ARG A 663 19.46 -39.26 16.93
N THR A 664 18.62 -38.76 17.82
CA THR A 664 17.98 -39.58 18.86
C THR A 664 17.02 -40.60 18.24
N LEU A 665 16.24 -40.18 17.25
CA LEU A 665 15.35 -41.07 16.47
C LEU A 665 16.14 -42.17 15.78
N ASN A 666 17.25 -41.85 15.12
CA ASN A 666 18.12 -42.87 14.51
C ASN A 666 18.67 -43.87 15.54
N GLY A 667 18.96 -43.42 16.77
CA GLY A 667 19.30 -44.31 17.88
C GLY A 667 18.18 -45.30 18.21
N PHE A 668 16.95 -44.81 18.41
CA PHE A 668 15.79 -45.67 18.70
C PHE A 668 15.44 -46.62 17.54
N LEU A 669 15.58 -46.19 16.29
CA LEU A 669 15.33 -47.03 15.12
C LEU A 669 16.33 -48.17 15.00
N LYS A 670 17.59 -47.92 15.34
CA LYS A 670 18.61 -48.95 15.38
C LYS A 670 18.26 -50.03 16.40
N ASP A 671 17.90 -49.63 17.62
CA ASP A 671 17.49 -50.55 18.69
C ASP A 671 16.23 -51.33 18.29
N LEU A 672 15.23 -50.66 17.70
CA LEU A 672 13.98 -51.28 17.25
C LEU A 672 14.21 -52.29 16.11
N ASN A 673 15.14 -52.01 15.20
CA ASN A 673 15.50 -52.93 14.12
C ASN A 673 16.26 -54.15 14.65
N GLU A 674 17.15 -53.98 15.64
CA GLU A 674 17.80 -55.09 16.34
C GLU A 674 16.76 -55.97 17.07
N ASP A 675 15.78 -55.38 17.76
CA ASP A 675 14.69 -56.11 18.43
C ASP A 675 13.78 -56.87 17.45
N ALA A 676 13.45 -56.26 16.30
CA ALA A 676 12.62 -56.88 15.27
C ALA A 676 13.31 -58.07 14.60
N ASP A 677 14.61 -57.97 14.33
CA ASP A 677 15.41 -59.07 13.75
C ASP A 677 15.58 -60.23 14.74
N LEU A 678 15.72 -59.91 16.03
CA LEU A 678 15.76 -60.90 17.10
C LEU A 678 14.42 -61.65 17.24
N LEU A 679 13.29 -60.92 17.15
CA LEU A 679 11.94 -61.49 17.12
C LEU A 679 11.69 -62.36 15.88
N MET A 680 12.11 -61.92 14.69
CA MET A 680 12.02 -62.74 13.47
C MET A 680 12.83 -64.03 13.60
N THR A 681 14.01 -63.97 14.22
CA THR A 681 14.87 -65.14 14.47
C THR A 681 14.20 -66.15 15.39
N GLU A 682 13.53 -65.70 16.46
CA GLU A 682 12.75 -66.58 17.34
C GLU A 682 11.46 -67.10 16.68
N MET A 683 10.81 -66.32 15.82
CA MET A 683 9.60 -66.75 15.08
C MET A 683 9.88 -67.85 14.05
N ARG A 684 11.06 -67.86 13.41
CA ARG A 684 11.46 -68.92 12.47
C ARG A 684 11.60 -70.31 13.11
N ARG A 685 11.64 -70.42 14.45
CA ARG A 685 11.60 -71.71 15.14
C ARG A 685 10.24 -72.41 15.04
N PHE A 686 9.17 -71.68 14.72
CA PHE A 686 7.80 -72.21 14.67
C PHE A 686 7.31 -72.46 13.23
N LYS A 687 6.62 -73.57 12.99
CA LYS A 687 6.10 -73.99 11.67
C LYS A 687 4.58 -73.92 11.59
N PHE A 688 4.01 -73.38 10.50
CA PHE A 688 2.58 -73.08 10.38
C PHE A 688 1.96 -73.37 8.97
N SER A 689 0.62 -73.26 8.80
CA SER A 689 -0.17 -73.53 7.54
C SER A 689 -0.91 -72.28 6.98
N ASP A 690 -0.90 -72.01 5.65
CA ASP A 690 -1.23 -70.71 4.97
C ASP A 690 -2.60 -70.59 4.21
N THR A 691 -3.29 -69.40 4.22
CA THR A 691 -4.09 -68.72 3.11
C THR A 691 -5.09 -67.55 3.52
N VAL A 692 -5.12 -66.33 2.87
CA VAL A 692 -6.24 -65.27 2.72
C VAL A 692 -5.98 -64.17 1.58
N ASN A 693 -7.01 -63.45 0.99
CA ASN A 693 -7.07 -62.49 -0.20
C ASN A 693 -7.93 -61.14 -0.05
N SER A 694 -7.94 -60.12 -0.99
CA SER A 694 -8.39 -58.65 -0.91
C SER A 694 -9.50 -58.05 -1.89
N ASP A 695 -10.31 -56.98 -1.57
CA ASP A 695 -11.56 -56.56 -2.33
C ASP A 695 -12.20 -55.07 -2.21
N ILE A 696 -11.55 -53.88 -2.48
CA ILE A 696 -12.15 -52.48 -2.30
C ILE A 696 -11.93 -51.48 -3.50
N LEU A 697 -12.86 -50.51 -3.77
CA LEU A 697 -12.81 -49.43 -4.81
C LEU A 697 -12.80 -47.96 -4.26
N TYR A 698 -12.13 -47.00 -4.93
CA TYR A 698 -12.09 -45.56 -4.58
C TYR A 698 -12.72 -44.58 -5.61
N PHE A 699 -13.41 -43.53 -5.13
CA PHE A 699 -14.00 -42.41 -5.90
C PHE A 699 -13.31 -41.07 -5.57
N GLY A 700 -12.72 -40.42 -6.58
CA GLY A 700 -12.01 -39.14 -6.47
C GLY A 700 -12.93 -37.92 -6.62
N VAL A 701 -12.60 -36.81 -5.99
CA VAL A 701 -13.30 -35.52 -6.18
C VAL A 701 -12.32 -34.35 -6.15
N VAL A 702 -12.40 -33.46 -7.14
CA VAL A 702 -11.62 -32.22 -7.20
C VAL A 702 -11.99 -31.24 -6.05
N PRO A 703 -11.02 -30.57 -5.39
CA PRO A 703 -11.29 -29.77 -4.19
C PRO A 703 -11.88 -28.39 -4.50
N LEU A 704 -13.21 -28.35 -4.62
CA LEU A 704 -14.00 -27.12 -4.84
C LEU A 704 -14.32 -26.36 -3.54
N ALA A 705 -14.11 -27.00 -2.39
CA ALA A 705 -14.32 -26.46 -1.05
C ALA A 705 -13.39 -27.17 -0.04
N SER A 706 -13.49 -26.84 1.25
CA SER A 706 -12.68 -27.50 2.28
C SER A 706 -12.91 -29.03 2.31
N PRO A 707 -11.90 -29.86 2.68
CA PRO A 707 -12.04 -31.32 2.67
C PRO A 707 -13.27 -31.82 3.45
N SER A 708 -13.54 -31.27 4.64
CA SER A 708 -14.73 -31.61 5.44
C SER A 708 -16.05 -31.29 4.73
N GLU A 709 -16.09 -30.20 3.97
CA GLU A 709 -17.27 -29.81 3.18
C GLU A 709 -17.42 -30.71 1.95
N MET A 710 -16.33 -31.07 1.28
CA MET A 710 -16.35 -32.01 0.15
C MET A 710 -16.83 -33.40 0.59
N PHE A 711 -16.34 -33.90 1.73
CA PHE A 711 -16.86 -35.14 2.33
C PHE A 711 -18.37 -35.03 2.59
N LYS A 712 -18.85 -33.91 3.16
CA LYS A 712 -20.27 -33.70 3.43
C LYS A 712 -21.11 -33.66 2.14
N LYS A 713 -20.62 -33.02 1.08
CA LYS A 713 -21.33 -32.88 -0.21
C LYS A 713 -21.43 -34.20 -0.98
N PHE A 714 -20.39 -35.03 -0.96
CA PHE A 714 -20.32 -36.25 -1.77
C PHE A 714 -20.64 -37.53 -1.01
N SER A 715 -20.69 -37.53 0.33
CA SER A 715 -21.09 -38.72 1.11
C SER A 715 -22.46 -39.29 0.73
N PRO A 716 -23.52 -38.47 0.49
CA PRO A 716 -24.82 -38.99 0.05
C PRO A 716 -24.74 -39.73 -1.29
N LEU A 717 -23.90 -39.26 -2.22
CA LEU A 717 -23.69 -39.92 -3.50
C LEU A 717 -22.94 -41.25 -3.34
N ILE A 718 -21.95 -41.30 -2.43
CA ILE A 718 -21.18 -42.52 -2.18
C ILE A 718 -22.05 -43.62 -1.58
N GLU A 719 -22.89 -43.29 -0.60
CA GLU A 719 -23.85 -44.27 -0.05
C GLU A 719 -24.83 -44.75 -1.12
N TYR A 720 -25.36 -43.84 -1.95
CA TYR A 720 -26.20 -44.21 -3.09
C TYR A 720 -25.49 -45.16 -4.06
N LEU A 721 -24.24 -44.89 -4.41
CA LEU A 721 -23.46 -45.76 -5.30
C LEU A 721 -23.14 -47.12 -4.65
N LYS A 722 -22.84 -47.17 -3.35
CA LYS A 722 -22.66 -48.45 -2.63
C LYS A 722 -23.92 -49.30 -2.67
N ASP A 723 -25.08 -48.70 -2.40
CA ASP A 723 -26.37 -49.39 -2.36
C ASP A 723 -26.82 -49.87 -3.75
N ARG A 724 -26.55 -49.09 -4.80
CA ARG A 724 -26.93 -49.44 -6.18
C ARG A 724 -25.97 -50.41 -6.87
N THR A 725 -24.68 -50.34 -6.56
CA THR A 725 -23.65 -51.17 -7.23
C THR A 725 -23.22 -52.41 -6.44
N GLY A 726 -23.45 -52.45 -5.11
CA GLY A 726 -23.00 -53.53 -4.22
C GLY A 726 -21.48 -53.58 -4.00
N ARG A 727 -20.74 -52.59 -4.50
CA ARG A 727 -19.29 -52.47 -4.34
C ARG A 727 -18.92 -51.70 -3.08
N LYS A 728 -17.79 -52.05 -2.46
CA LYS A 728 -17.17 -51.23 -1.41
C LYS A 728 -16.49 -50.03 -2.06
N ILE A 729 -17.15 -48.87 -2.02
CA ILE A 729 -16.66 -47.61 -2.59
C ILE A 729 -16.27 -46.65 -1.46
N GLU A 730 -15.05 -46.13 -1.48
CA GLU A 730 -14.58 -45.12 -0.53
C GLU A 730 -14.30 -43.78 -1.22
N LEU A 731 -14.64 -42.67 -0.55
CA LEU A 731 -14.40 -41.31 -1.05
C LEU A 731 -12.94 -40.92 -0.83
N LYS A 732 -12.29 -40.39 -1.87
CA LYS A 732 -10.96 -39.78 -1.83
C LYS A 732 -11.06 -38.32 -2.26
N VAL A 733 -10.91 -37.41 -1.30
CA VAL A 733 -10.86 -35.96 -1.56
C VAL A 733 -9.41 -35.54 -1.66
N SER A 734 -8.99 -35.08 -2.83
CA SER A 734 -7.61 -34.62 -3.07
C SER A 734 -7.38 -33.21 -2.46
N LEU A 735 -6.13 -32.87 -2.15
CA LEU A 735 -5.75 -31.61 -1.50
C LEU A 735 -5.80 -30.42 -2.45
N ASP A 736 -5.44 -30.64 -3.72
CA ASP A 736 -5.46 -29.65 -4.79
C ASP A 736 -5.87 -30.27 -6.14
N TYR A 737 -5.87 -29.42 -7.19
CA TYR A 737 -6.30 -29.81 -8.53
C TYR A 737 -5.30 -30.78 -9.18
N ASP A 738 -4.00 -30.66 -8.92
CA ASP A 738 -2.95 -31.52 -9.45
C ASP A 738 -2.98 -32.92 -8.83
N GLU A 739 -3.21 -33.04 -7.51
CA GLU A 739 -3.39 -34.33 -6.86
C GLU A 739 -4.65 -35.03 -7.38
N ALA A 740 -5.74 -34.30 -7.63
CA ALA A 740 -6.95 -34.87 -8.22
C ALA A 740 -6.71 -35.43 -9.63
N VAL A 741 -5.92 -34.72 -10.45
CA VAL A 741 -5.47 -35.18 -11.78
C VAL A 741 -4.57 -36.42 -11.67
N SER A 742 -3.59 -36.41 -10.76
CA SER A 742 -2.67 -37.53 -10.54
C SER A 742 -3.37 -38.79 -10.00
N ASP A 743 -4.31 -38.62 -9.06
CA ASP A 743 -5.02 -39.72 -8.41
C ASP A 743 -5.83 -40.57 -9.40
N ILE A 744 -6.57 -39.91 -10.29
CA ILE A 744 -7.34 -40.59 -11.32
C ILE A 744 -6.44 -41.10 -12.45
N SER A 745 -5.37 -40.39 -12.80
CA SER A 745 -4.45 -40.80 -13.88
C SER A 745 -3.63 -42.04 -13.52
N LYS A 746 -3.21 -42.18 -12.25
CA LYS A 746 -2.40 -43.30 -11.73
C LYS A 746 -3.23 -44.46 -11.15
N GLY A 747 -4.55 -44.36 -11.14
CA GLY A 747 -5.45 -45.40 -10.62
C GLY A 747 -5.53 -45.48 -9.10
N ALA A 748 -5.10 -44.43 -8.37
CA ALA A 748 -5.32 -44.32 -6.93
C ALA A 748 -6.78 -43.97 -6.60
N ALA A 749 -7.49 -43.35 -7.54
CA ALA A 749 -8.94 -43.34 -7.64
C ALA A 749 -9.36 -44.08 -8.93
N HIS A 750 -10.42 -44.88 -8.87
CA HIS A 750 -10.86 -45.64 -10.05
C HIS A 750 -11.83 -44.84 -10.93
N PHE A 751 -12.57 -43.91 -10.35
CA PHE A 751 -13.43 -42.93 -11.04
C PHE A 751 -13.46 -41.63 -10.26
N SER A 752 -13.70 -40.48 -10.91
CA SER A 752 -13.54 -39.16 -10.29
C SER A 752 -14.51 -38.12 -10.81
N TYR A 753 -14.86 -37.14 -9.96
CA TYR A 753 -15.61 -35.93 -10.32
C TYR A 753 -14.66 -34.76 -10.58
N MET A 754 -14.69 -34.21 -11.80
CA MET A 754 -13.69 -33.26 -12.30
C MET A 754 -14.32 -32.03 -12.98
N THR A 755 -13.56 -30.93 -13.04
CA THR A 755 -13.87 -29.77 -13.89
C THR A 755 -13.53 -30.08 -15.36
N PRO A 756 -14.04 -29.30 -16.34
CA PRO A 756 -13.65 -29.44 -17.75
C PRO A 756 -12.13 -29.37 -17.97
N SER A 757 -11.44 -28.40 -17.36
CA SER A 757 -9.98 -28.24 -17.49
C SER A 757 -9.19 -29.38 -16.86
N THR A 758 -9.55 -29.81 -15.64
CA THR A 758 -8.84 -30.90 -14.96
C THR A 758 -9.06 -32.26 -15.61
N TYR A 759 -10.22 -32.48 -16.22
CA TYR A 759 -10.42 -33.66 -17.06
C TYR A 759 -9.49 -33.66 -18.28
N ILE A 760 -9.38 -32.54 -19.01
CA ILE A 760 -8.48 -32.45 -20.18
C ILE A 760 -7.02 -32.74 -19.76
N MET A 761 -6.60 -32.24 -18.59
CA MET A 761 -5.27 -32.53 -18.03
C MET A 761 -5.12 -34.02 -17.69
N ALA A 762 -6.07 -34.62 -16.98
CA ALA A 762 -6.04 -36.05 -16.62
C ALA A 762 -6.10 -36.99 -17.84
N HIS A 763 -6.86 -36.61 -18.86
CA HIS A 763 -6.94 -37.33 -20.14
C HIS A 763 -5.61 -37.29 -20.91
N ARG A 764 -4.82 -36.23 -20.73
CA ARG A 764 -3.48 -36.08 -21.32
C ARG A 764 -2.42 -36.85 -20.54
N GLU A 765 -2.51 -36.86 -19.20
CA GLU A 765 -1.52 -37.48 -18.31
C GLU A 765 -1.67 -39.00 -18.16
N GLY A 766 -2.88 -39.54 -18.33
CA GLY A 766 -3.15 -40.97 -18.15
C GLY A 766 -4.32 -41.49 -18.98
N ASP A 767 -4.59 -42.80 -18.85
CA ASP A 767 -5.68 -43.50 -19.55
C ASP A 767 -7.05 -43.22 -18.87
N VAL A 768 -7.45 -41.95 -18.83
CA VAL A 768 -8.69 -41.48 -18.21
C VAL A 768 -9.74 -41.21 -19.30
N LYS A 769 -11.00 -41.61 -19.10
CA LYS A 769 -12.09 -41.35 -20.05
C LYS A 769 -13.27 -40.70 -19.37
N VAL A 770 -13.84 -39.66 -19.98
CA VAL A 770 -15.12 -39.10 -19.52
C VAL A 770 -16.26 -40.06 -19.83
N VAL A 771 -17.22 -40.18 -18.91
CA VAL A 771 -18.41 -41.03 -19.08
C VAL A 771 -19.71 -40.25 -18.89
N LEU A 772 -19.73 -39.25 -18.01
CA LEU A 772 -20.92 -38.44 -17.73
C LEU A 772 -20.56 -36.97 -17.51
N LYS A 773 -21.53 -36.09 -17.72
CA LYS A 773 -21.50 -34.68 -17.29
C LYS A 773 -22.77 -34.33 -16.54
N ALA A 774 -22.65 -33.42 -15.58
CA ALA A 774 -23.77 -32.96 -14.79
C ALA A 774 -24.75 -32.13 -15.64
N MET A 775 -26.01 -32.08 -15.20
CA MET A 775 -27.05 -31.22 -15.78
C MET A 775 -27.48 -30.15 -14.77
N ARG A 776 -27.24 -28.88 -15.10
CA ARG A 776 -27.68 -27.72 -14.32
C ARG A 776 -28.92 -27.12 -14.95
N HIS A 777 -30.01 -27.01 -14.19
CA HIS A 777 -31.30 -26.53 -14.70
C HIS A 777 -31.76 -27.21 -16.01
N GLY A 778 -31.51 -28.52 -16.14
CA GLY A 778 -31.83 -29.28 -17.34
C GLY A 778 -30.88 -29.09 -18.52
N LYS A 779 -29.76 -28.37 -18.36
CA LYS A 779 -28.77 -28.13 -19.42
C LYS A 779 -27.42 -28.76 -19.06
N PRO A 780 -26.70 -29.38 -20.03
CA PRO A 780 -25.41 -30.00 -19.80
C PRO A 780 -24.22 -29.02 -19.93
N TYR A 781 -24.48 -27.73 -19.77
CA TYR A 781 -23.51 -26.66 -19.92
C TYR A 781 -23.89 -25.44 -19.07
N HIS A 782 -22.92 -24.57 -18.83
CA HIS A 782 -23.09 -23.27 -18.19
C HIS A 782 -22.25 -22.21 -18.92
N HIS A 783 -22.33 -20.95 -18.48
CA HIS A 783 -21.51 -19.87 -19.03
C HIS A 783 -20.56 -19.30 -17.96
N SER A 784 -19.45 -18.73 -18.43
CA SER A 784 -18.67 -17.75 -17.71
C SER A 784 -19.19 -16.36 -18.02
N VAL A 785 -19.11 -15.44 -17.06
CA VAL A 785 -19.63 -14.08 -17.18
C VAL A 785 -18.58 -13.10 -16.69
N ILE A 786 -18.26 -12.11 -17.52
CA ILE A 786 -17.54 -10.91 -17.09
C ILE A 786 -18.53 -9.99 -16.38
N ILE A 787 -18.19 -9.61 -15.16
CA ILE A 787 -18.99 -8.75 -14.28
C ILE A 787 -18.27 -7.43 -14.03
N ALA A 788 -19.05 -6.38 -13.74
CA ALA A 788 -18.55 -5.08 -13.29
C ALA A 788 -19.54 -4.49 -12.27
N GLY A 789 -19.12 -3.47 -11.52
CA GLY A 789 -20.03 -2.72 -10.64
C GLY A 789 -21.17 -2.05 -11.41
N SER A 790 -22.38 -2.00 -10.86
CA SER A 790 -23.56 -1.39 -11.52
C SER A 790 -23.37 0.09 -11.86
N GLN A 791 -22.57 0.81 -11.07
CA GLN A 791 -22.21 2.22 -11.28
C GLN A 791 -20.96 2.42 -12.16
N SER A 792 -20.26 1.34 -12.53
CA SER A 792 -19.07 1.39 -13.38
C SER A 792 -19.44 1.87 -14.80
N GLN A 793 -18.50 2.52 -15.49
CA GLN A 793 -18.67 2.92 -16.90
C GLN A 793 -18.41 1.77 -17.89
N ILE A 794 -17.97 0.59 -17.43
CA ILE A 794 -17.61 -0.56 -18.28
C ILE A 794 -18.86 -1.16 -18.92
N ALA A 795 -19.12 -0.88 -20.20
CA ALA A 795 -20.30 -1.37 -20.91
C ALA A 795 -19.99 -2.57 -21.80
N SER A 796 -18.72 -2.74 -22.17
CA SER A 796 -18.21 -3.81 -23.02
C SER A 796 -16.88 -4.34 -22.48
N VAL A 797 -16.43 -5.48 -23.00
CA VAL A 797 -15.11 -6.03 -22.62
C VAL A 797 -13.98 -5.10 -23.05
N GLY A 798 -14.14 -4.33 -24.12
CA GLY A 798 -13.13 -3.36 -24.59
C GLY A 798 -12.84 -2.24 -23.58
N ASP A 799 -13.81 -1.88 -22.75
CA ASP A 799 -13.69 -0.81 -21.74
C ASP A 799 -12.82 -1.22 -20.53
N ILE A 800 -12.41 -2.49 -20.47
CA ILE A 800 -11.59 -3.07 -19.40
C ILE A 800 -10.10 -2.79 -19.62
N ARG A 801 -9.69 -2.31 -20.81
CA ARG A 801 -8.28 -1.94 -21.05
C ARG A 801 -7.83 -0.84 -20.07
N GLY A 802 -6.72 -1.08 -19.38
CA GLY A 802 -6.19 -0.19 -18.34
C GLY A 802 -7.01 -0.14 -17.06
N LYS A 803 -7.86 -1.16 -16.80
CA LYS A 803 -8.65 -1.34 -15.58
C LYS A 803 -8.21 -2.57 -14.80
N SER A 804 -8.60 -2.66 -13.54
CA SER A 804 -8.26 -3.81 -12.70
C SER A 804 -9.23 -4.98 -12.90
N PHE A 805 -8.70 -6.21 -12.98
CA PHE A 805 -9.51 -7.41 -13.22
C PHE A 805 -9.28 -8.53 -12.20
N ALA A 806 -10.36 -9.04 -11.60
CA ALA A 806 -10.30 -10.17 -10.68
C ALA A 806 -10.60 -11.51 -11.38
N PHE A 807 -9.68 -12.46 -11.25
CA PHE A 807 -9.84 -13.86 -11.66
C PHE A 807 -10.08 -14.77 -10.45
N GLY A 808 -10.67 -15.93 -10.68
CA GLY A 808 -10.77 -16.99 -9.68
C GLY A 808 -9.48 -17.83 -9.58
N ASN A 809 -9.61 -19.12 -9.24
CA ASN A 809 -8.47 -20.04 -9.25
C ASN A 809 -7.91 -20.19 -10.68
N VAL A 810 -6.58 -20.28 -10.81
CA VAL A 810 -5.85 -20.47 -12.08
C VAL A 810 -6.34 -21.71 -12.84
N ASP A 811 -6.74 -22.77 -12.15
CA ASP A 811 -7.23 -24.00 -12.81
C ASP A 811 -8.72 -23.94 -13.14
N SER A 812 -9.42 -22.86 -12.75
CA SER A 812 -10.84 -22.70 -12.97
C SER A 812 -11.17 -22.37 -14.43
N THR A 813 -12.00 -23.23 -15.04
CA THR A 813 -12.52 -22.99 -16.39
C THR A 813 -13.32 -21.69 -16.47
N SER A 814 -14.21 -21.41 -15.51
CA SER A 814 -15.22 -20.34 -15.63
C SER A 814 -14.89 -19.04 -14.91
N SER A 815 -13.85 -19.00 -14.09
CA SER A 815 -13.38 -17.75 -13.45
C SER A 815 -11.95 -17.37 -13.80
N HIS A 816 -11.24 -18.19 -14.57
CA HIS A 816 -9.92 -17.84 -15.08
C HIS A 816 -9.78 -18.09 -16.59
N LEU A 817 -9.82 -19.35 -17.03
CA LEU A 817 -9.48 -19.71 -18.42
C LEU A 817 -10.37 -19.02 -19.46
N VAL A 818 -11.69 -19.12 -19.30
CA VAL A 818 -12.66 -18.52 -20.23
C VAL A 818 -12.68 -16.98 -20.13
N PRO A 819 -12.72 -16.35 -18.93
CA PRO A 819 -12.57 -14.90 -18.82
C PRO A 819 -11.30 -14.35 -19.46
N ARG A 820 -10.15 -15.01 -19.24
CA ARG A 820 -8.86 -14.62 -19.84
C ARG A 820 -8.92 -14.69 -21.36
N TYR A 821 -9.52 -15.75 -21.90
CA TYR A 821 -9.76 -15.86 -23.33
C TYR A 821 -10.73 -14.79 -23.86
N MET A 822 -11.78 -14.45 -23.13
CA MET A 822 -12.72 -13.39 -23.52
C MET A 822 -12.06 -11.99 -23.57
N LEU A 823 -11.09 -11.73 -22.68
CA LEU A 823 -10.25 -10.52 -22.74
C LEU A 823 -9.32 -10.54 -23.96
N LEU A 824 -8.68 -11.69 -24.21
CA LEU A 824 -7.79 -11.88 -25.36
C LEU A 824 -8.55 -11.71 -26.70
N GLU A 825 -9.79 -12.21 -26.80
CA GLU A 825 -10.67 -11.99 -27.97
C GLU A 825 -11.01 -10.51 -28.18
N ALA A 826 -11.04 -9.71 -27.10
CA ALA A 826 -11.19 -8.25 -27.17
C ALA A 826 -9.86 -7.52 -27.43
N GLY A 827 -8.77 -8.26 -27.67
CA GLY A 827 -7.43 -7.75 -27.90
C GLY A 827 -6.73 -7.24 -26.65
N ILE A 828 -7.21 -7.61 -25.45
CA ILE A 828 -6.66 -7.18 -24.16
C ILE A 828 -5.77 -8.29 -23.62
N ALA A 829 -4.46 -8.07 -23.61
CA ALA A 829 -3.51 -8.96 -22.95
C ALA A 829 -3.50 -8.69 -21.43
N LEU A 830 -2.90 -9.58 -20.63
CA LEU A 830 -2.86 -9.37 -19.17
C LEU A 830 -2.03 -8.13 -18.81
N GLU A 831 -1.04 -7.78 -19.62
CA GLU A 831 -0.19 -6.60 -19.47
C GLU A 831 -0.92 -5.29 -19.82
N ASP A 832 -2.07 -5.37 -20.50
CA ASP A 832 -2.92 -4.21 -20.83
C ASP A 832 -3.86 -3.83 -19.67
N LEU A 833 -3.90 -4.62 -18.59
CA LEU A 833 -4.68 -4.34 -17.39
C LEU A 833 -3.86 -3.47 -16.43
N SER A 834 -4.52 -2.60 -15.66
CA SER A 834 -3.81 -1.80 -14.66
C SER A 834 -3.33 -2.62 -13.46
N ASP A 835 -4.10 -3.66 -13.13
CA ASP A 835 -3.79 -4.65 -12.10
C ASP A 835 -4.68 -5.90 -12.29
N TYR A 836 -4.22 -7.07 -11.85
CA TYR A 836 -5.07 -8.27 -11.80
C TYR A 836 -4.67 -9.21 -10.67
N SER A 837 -5.62 -9.99 -10.16
CA SER A 837 -5.38 -10.93 -9.07
C SER A 837 -6.22 -12.19 -9.17
N TYR A 838 -5.68 -13.29 -8.61
CA TYR A 838 -6.34 -14.58 -8.51
C TYR A 838 -6.94 -14.76 -7.12
N LEU A 839 -8.21 -14.46 -6.96
CA LEU A 839 -8.91 -14.48 -5.67
C LEU A 839 -9.39 -15.88 -5.26
N LYS A 840 -8.99 -16.92 -6.00
CA LYS A 840 -9.29 -18.35 -5.79
C LYS A 840 -10.77 -18.73 -5.90
N ARG A 841 -11.70 -18.04 -5.23
CA ARG A 841 -13.13 -18.38 -5.20
C ARG A 841 -13.97 -17.41 -6.00
N HIS A 842 -15.04 -17.91 -6.60
CA HIS A 842 -15.96 -17.09 -7.41
C HIS A 842 -16.66 -16.00 -6.59
N ASN A 843 -17.03 -16.27 -5.34
CA ASN A 843 -17.67 -15.27 -4.47
C ASN A 843 -16.70 -14.13 -4.12
N ASP A 844 -15.43 -14.45 -3.90
CA ASP A 844 -14.40 -13.46 -3.58
C ASP A 844 -14.18 -12.50 -4.77
N VAL A 845 -14.21 -13.03 -6.00
CA VAL A 845 -14.23 -12.21 -7.23
C VAL A 845 -15.45 -11.30 -7.30
N ALA A 846 -16.65 -11.84 -7.10
CA ALA A 846 -17.88 -11.04 -7.17
C ALA A 846 -17.94 -9.97 -6.07
N GLU A 847 -17.47 -10.27 -4.86
CA GLU A 847 -17.41 -9.33 -3.74
C GLU A 847 -16.37 -8.25 -3.94
N ALA A 848 -15.19 -8.59 -4.44
CA ALA A 848 -14.13 -7.61 -4.69
C ALA A 848 -14.55 -6.60 -5.78
N VAL A 849 -15.23 -7.07 -6.84
CA VAL A 849 -15.81 -6.18 -7.86
C VAL A 849 -16.96 -5.34 -7.30
N LEU A 850 -17.76 -5.89 -6.39
CA LEU A 850 -18.88 -5.17 -5.78
C LEU A 850 -18.40 -4.07 -4.80
N LYS A 851 -17.32 -4.33 -4.06
CA LYS A 851 -16.68 -3.38 -3.15
C LYS A 851 -15.91 -2.26 -3.88
N GLY A 852 -15.59 -2.49 -5.16
CA GLY A 852 -14.75 -1.59 -5.94
C GLY A 852 -13.25 -1.85 -5.77
N ASP A 853 -12.88 -2.99 -5.18
CA ASP A 853 -11.48 -3.43 -5.09
C ASP A 853 -10.94 -3.78 -6.49
N PHE A 854 -11.81 -4.27 -7.38
CA PHE A 854 -11.52 -4.47 -8.80
C PHE A 854 -12.61 -3.85 -9.69
N ASP A 855 -12.22 -3.31 -10.84
CA ASP A 855 -13.15 -2.67 -11.78
C ASP A 855 -14.08 -3.69 -12.48
N ALA A 856 -13.54 -4.88 -12.78
CA ALA A 856 -14.25 -5.99 -13.40
C ALA A 856 -13.71 -7.35 -12.92
N GLY A 857 -14.42 -8.44 -13.22
CA GLY A 857 -13.96 -9.78 -12.89
C GLY A 857 -14.67 -10.89 -13.64
N GLY A 858 -14.13 -12.10 -13.59
CA GLY A 858 -14.67 -13.28 -14.26
C GLY A 858 -15.27 -14.29 -13.28
N VAL A 859 -16.56 -14.60 -13.41
CA VAL A 859 -17.26 -15.57 -12.55
C VAL A 859 -18.14 -16.53 -13.34
N MET A 860 -18.65 -17.56 -12.68
CA MET A 860 -19.64 -18.47 -13.27
C MET A 860 -21.01 -17.78 -13.34
N GLU A 861 -21.82 -18.12 -14.34
CA GLU A 861 -23.15 -17.56 -14.57
C GLU A 861 -24.05 -17.58 -13.33
N SER A 862 -24.07 -18.68 -12.57
CA SER A 862 -24.87 -18.79 -11.34
C SER A 862 -24.51 -17.72 -10.31
N ILE A 863 -23.22 -17.50 -10.09
CA ILE A 863 -22.70 -16.47 -9.17
C ILE A 863 -22.96 -15.07 -9.73
N ALA A 864 -22.77 -14.88 -11.03
CA ALA A 864 -23.02 -13.60 -11.70
C ALA A 864 -24.49 -13.18 -11.53
N LEU A 865 -25.44 -14.11 -11.73
CA LEU A 865 -26.87 -13.88 -11.57
C LEU A 865 -27.26 -13.61 -10.11
N GLU A 866 -26.65 -14.32 -9.16
CA GLU A 866 -26.87 -14.08 -7.72
C GLU A 866 -26.46 -12.66 -7.32
N TYR A 867 -25.28 -12.20 -7.76
CA TYR A 867 -24.75 -10.89 -7.39
C TYR A 867 -25.27 -9.74 -8.27
N LYS A 868 -25.95 -10.02 -9.39
CA LYS A 868 -26.66 -9.01 -10.19
C LYS A 868 -27.68 -8.23 -9.35
N GLY A 869 -28.42 -8.94 -8.48
CA GLY A 869 -29.38 -8.32 -7.56
C GLY A 869 -28.73 -7.52 -6.42
N LYS A 870 -27.41 -7.69 -6.19
CA LYS A 870 -26.65 -7.05 -5.12
C LYS A 870 -25.87 -5.81 -5.58
N GLY A 871 -25.98 -5.43 -6.86
CA GLY A 871 -25.33 -4.23 -7.39
C GLY A 871 -24.23 -4.48 -8.43
N LEU A 872 -24.12 -5.69 -8.96
CA LEU A 872 -23.29 -5.98 -10.14
C LEU A 872 -24.09 -5.88 -11.45
N LYS A 873 -23.40 -5.56 -12.53
CA LYS A 873 -23.91 -5.70 -13.91
C LYS A 873 -23.13 -6.77 -14.66
N LEU A 874 -23.80 -7.40 -15.62
CA LEU A 874 -23.26 -8.49 -16.44
C LEU A 874 -22.80 -7.89 -17.77
N VAL A 875 -21.50 -7.95 -18.04
CA VAL A 875 -20.85 -7.28 -19.18
C VAL A 875 -20.87 -8.19 -20.42
N LYS A 876 -20.43 -9.44 -20.29
CA LYS A 876 -20.42 -10.42 -21.41
C LYS A 876 -20.55 -11.84 -20.87
N PHE A 877 -21.38 -12.64 -21.54
CA PHE A 877 -21.45 -14.09 -21.33
C PHE A 877 -20.51 -14.80 -22.32
N SER A 878 -19.88 -15.89 -21.90
CA SER A 878 -19.10 -16.76 -22.79
C SER A 878 -19.98 -17.57 -23.73
N GLY A 879 -19.36 -18.36 -24.62
CA GLY A 879 -20.04 -19.52 -25.22
C GLY A 879 -20.32 -20.63 -24.19
N GLU A 880 -20.98 -21.70 -24.63
CA GLU A 880 -21.34 -22.83 -23.78
C GLU A 880 -20.09 -23.55 -23.25
N ILE A 881 -19.99 -23.68 -21.93
CA ILE A 881 -18.95 -24.44 -21.23
C ILE A 881 -19.58 -25.76 -20.76
N PRO A 882 -19.05 -26.93 -21.17
CA PRO A 882 -19.54 -28.20 -20.66
C PRO A 882 -19.53 -28.24 -19.13
N GLU A 883 -20.54 -28.85 -18.53
CA GLU A 883 -20.61 -29.01 -17.08
C GLU A 883 -19.55 -29.98 -16.53
N PHE A 884 -19.45 -30.00 -15.21
CA PHE A 884 -18.52 -30.85 -14.47
C PHE A 884 -18.80 -32.33 -14.77
N ASN A 885 -17.75 -33.13 -14.81
CA ASN A 885 -17.79 -34.45 -15.40
C ASN A 885 -17.42 -35.56 -14.42
N ILE A 886 -17.86 -36.77 -14.76
CA ILE A 886 -17.40 -38.01 -14.15
C ILE A 886 -16.52 -38.70 -15.18
N CYS A 887 -15.29 -39.03 -14.76
CA CYS A 887 -14.33 -39.75 -15.57
C CYS A 887 -13.87 -41.03 -14.86
N VAL A 888 -13.38 -42.00 -15.62
CA VAL A 888 -12.93 -43.30 -15.13
C VAL A 888 -11.51 -43.59 -15.58
N ASN A 889 -10.73 -44.23 -14.72
CA ASN A 889 -9.44 -44.81 -15.12
C ASN A 889 -9.70 -46.15 -15.83
N ARG A 890 -8.95 -46.44 -16.89
CA ARG A 890 -9.07 -47.69 -17.65
C ARG A 890 -8.85 -48.97 -16.83
N LEU A 891 -8.16 -48.90 -15.69
CA LEU A 891 -7.94 -50.03 -14.78
C LEU A 891 -9.22 -50.48 -14.06
N LEU A 892 -10.27 -49.66 -14.05
CA LEU A 892 -11.57 -50.05 -13.49
C LEU A 892 -12.27 -51.07 -14.41
N HIS A 893 -12.73 -52.18 -13.84
CA HIS A 893 -13.40 -53.25 -14.59
C HIS A 893 -14.64 -52.72 -15.31
N GLU A 894 -14.85 -53.11 -16.57
CA GLU A 894 -15.95 -52.56 -17.40
C GLU A 894 -17.34 -52.75 -16.78
N ASP A 895 -17.55 -53.83 -16.03
CA ASP A 895 -18.82 -54.07 -15.33
C ASP A 895 -19.06 -53.03 -14.22
N ASP A 896 -18.02 -52.60 -13.51
CA ASP A 896 -18.12 -51.55 -12.50
C ASP A 896 -18.41 -50.19 -13.14
N VAL A 897 -17.78 -49.90 -14.28
CA VAL A 897 -18.05 -48.69 -15.05
C VAL A 897 -19.51 -48.63 -15.49
N LYS A 898 -20.05 -49.73 -16.03
CA LYS A 898 -21.48 -49.81 -16.44
C LYS A 898 -22.41 -49.61 -15.25
N MET A 899 -22.16 -50.29 -14.13
CA MET A 899 -23.00 -50.16 -12.92
C MET A 899 -23.01 -48.72 -12.39
N ILE A 900 -21.85 -48.07 -12.33
CA ILE A 900 -21.73 -46.68 -11.86
C ILE A 900 -22.43 -45.72 -12.82
N VAL A 901 -22.22 -45.87 -14.13
CA VAL A 901 -22.85 -45.00 -15.15
C VAL A 901 -24.37 -45.13 -15.13
N THR A 902 -24.90 -46.35 -15.08
CA THR A 902 -26.36 -46.58 -15.00
C THR A 902 -26.94 -45.95 -13.74
N ALA A 903 -26.31 -46.17 -12.57
CA ALA A 903 -26.77 -45.58 -11.32
C ALA A 903 -26.80 -44.04 -11.36
N LEU A 904 -25.79 -43.40 -11.95
CA LEU A 904 -25.72 -41.94 -12.05
C LEU A 904 -26.71 -41.36 -13.08
N LEU A 905 -27.01 -42.07 -14.18
CA LEU A 905 -28.01 -41.64 -15.17
C LEU A 905 -29.46 -41.72 -14.64
N GLU A 906 -29.73 -42.67 -13.75
CA GLU A 906 -31.04 -42.79 -13.07
C GLU A 906 -31.27 -41.69 -12.01
N LEU A 907 -30.21 -41.00 -11.59
CA LEU A 907 -30.27 -39.97 -10.57
C LEU A 907 -30.86 -38.67 -11.14
N SER A 908 -32.12 -38.37 -10.78
CA SER A 908 -32.85 -37.17 -11.21
C SER A 908 -33.48 -36.42 -10.03
N ASP A 909 -33.51 -35.09 -10.15
CA ASP A 909 -34.13 -34.18 -9.17
C ASP A 909 -35.66 -34.27 -9.12
N ALA A 910 -36.28 -35.01 -10.03
CA ALA A 910 -37.70 -35.37 -9.98
C ALA A 910 -38.03 -36.31 -8.81
N SER A 911 -37.05 -37.06 -8.29
CA SER A 911 -37.20 -37.93 -7.13
C SER A 911 -36.72 -37.23 -5.85
N ALA A 912 -37.36 -37.51 -4.69
CA ALA A 912 -36.95 -36.88 -3.42
C ALA A 912 -35.52 -37.27 -3.00
N GLU A 913 -35.13 -38.52 -3.21
CA GLU A 913 -33.78 -39.05 -2.97
C GLU A 913 -32.76 -38.41 -3.92
N GLY A 914 -33.04 -38.43 -5.23
CA GLY A 914 -32.16 -37.82 -6.23
C GLY A 914 -32.03 -36.30 -6.08
N SER A 915 -33.11 -35.59 -5.76
CA SER A 915 -33.08 -34.16 -5.47
C SER A 915 -32.17 -33.85 -4.27
N LEU A 916 -32.20 -34.68 -3.22
CA LEU A 916 -31.36 -34.48 -2.04
C LEU A 916 -29.88 -34.75 -2.33
N ILE A 917 -29.57 -35.81 -3.06
CA ILE A 917 -28.19 -36.15 -3.45
C ILE A 917 -27.63 -35.10 -4.41
N LEU A 918 -28.34 -34.75 -5.49
CA LEU A 918 -27.89 -33.77 -6.47
C LEU A 918 -27.70 -32.39 -5.86
N LYS A 919 -28.65 -31.93 -5.03
CA LYS A 919 -28.54 -30.62 -4.34
C LYS A 919 -27.49 -30.58 -3.25
N SER A 920 -27.08 -31.74 -2.73
CA SER A 920 -25.93 -31.81 -1.81
C SER A 920 -24.60 -31.53 -2.51
N ILE A 921 -24.53 -31.80 -3.82
CA ILE A 921 -23.37 -31.47 -4.67
C ILE A 921 -23.46 -30.01 -5.14
N ASP A 922 -24.55 -29.65 -5.82
CA ASP A 922 -24.86 -28.29 -6.25
C ASP A 922 -26.37 -28.06 -6.27
N GLY A 923 -26.83 -26.96 -5.66
CA GLY A 923 -28.26 -26.65 -5.50
C GLY A 923 -29.06 -26.52 -6.81
N HIS A 924 -28.39 -26.44 -7.96
CA HIS A 924 -29.00 -26.26 -9.27
C HIS A 924 -28.93 -27.52 -10.15
N TYR A 925 -28.36 -28.62 -9.63
CA TYR A 925 -28.25 -29.87 -10.38
C TYR A 925 -29.57 -30.64 -10.46
N THR A 926 -29.83 -31.15 -11.66
CA THR A 926 -31.07 -31.81 -12.07
C THR A 926 -30.87 -33.28 -12.47
N GLY A 927 -29.62 -33.67 -12.77
CA GLY A 927 -29.23 -35.05 -13.06
C GLY A 927 -27.85 -35.12 -13.72
N PHE A 928 -27.56 -36.25 -14.36
CA PHE A 928 -26.39 -36.47 -15.23
C PHE A 928 -26.83 -36.89 -16.63
N THR A 929 -25.99 -36.62 -17.63
CA THR A 929 -26.15 -37.10 -19.00
C THR A 929 -24.83 -37.63 -19.53
N GLU A 930 -24.87 -38.39 -20.63
CA GLU A 930 -23.67 -38.91 -21.28
C GLU A 930 -22.73 -37.77 -21.71
N ALA A 931 -21.43 -38.00 -21.56
CA ALA A 931 -20.39 -37.08 -21.99
C ALA A 931 -19.38 -37.79 -22.88
N TYR A 932 -18.90 -37.07 -23.88
CA TYR A 932 -17.91 -37.54 -24.85
C TYR A 932 -16.69 -36.62 -24.80
N ASP A 933 -15.50 -37.14 -25.11
CA ASP A 933 -14.28 -36.30 -25.08
C ASP A 933 -14.39 -35.07 -25.99
N SER A 934 -15.05 -35.22 -27.15
CA SER A 934 -15.31 -34.13 -28.10
C SER A 934 -16.16 -32.99 -27.52
N ASP A 935 -16.91 -33.23 -26.44
CA ASP A 935 -17.67 -32.16 -25.79
C ASP A 935 -16.73 -31.08 -25.20
N TYR A 936 -15.47 -31.43 -24.93
CA TYR A 936 -14.49 -30.57 -24.26
C TYR A 936 -13.52 -29.87 -25.24
N ASP A 937 -13.71 -30.04 -26.56
CA ASP A 937 -12.83 -29.46 -27.59
C ASP A 937 -12.80 -27.92 -27.56
N SER A 938 -13.92 -27.27 -27.24
CA SER A 938 -13.98 -25.81 -27.12
C SER A 938 -13.09 -25.29 -25.99
N ILE A 939 -13.04 -26.01 -24.87
CA ILE A 939 -12.17 -25.67 -23.73
C ILE A 939 -10.71 -25.98 -24.06
N ARG A 940 -10.45 -27.04 -24.83
CA ARG A 940 -9.13 -27.41 -25.31
C ARG A 940 -8.53 -26.35 -26.24
N ASP A 941 -9.32 -25.80 -27.17
CA ASP A 941 -8.90 -24.67 -28.03
C ASP A 941 -8.61 -23.42 -27.20
N ILE A 942 -9.48 -23.10 -26.24
CA ILE A 942 -9.28 -21.98 -25.31
C ILE A 942 -7.95 -22.12 -24.55
N MET A 943 -7.70 -23.28 -23.92
CA MET A 943 -6.48 -23.53 -23.15
C MET A 943 -5.21 -23.43 -24.02
N SER A 944 -5.28 -23.85 -25.28
CA SER A 944 -4.15 -23.74 -26.21
C SER A 944 -3.88 -22.29 -26.63
N ARG A 945 -4.93 -21.49 -26.91
CA ARG A 945 -4.80 -20.08 -27.30
C ARG A 945 -4.31 -19.14 -26.19
N ILE A 946 -4.48 -19.53 -24.93
CA ILE A 946 -3.95 -18.78 -23.76
C ILE A 946 -2.66 -19.40 -23.20
N GLU A 947 -2.01 -20.29 -23.98
CA GLU A 947 -0.70 -20.90 -23.71
C GLU A 947 -0.62 -21.74 -22.42
N ILE A 948 -1.69 -22.47 -22.09
CA ILE A 948 -1.75 -23.38 -20.93
C ILE A 948 -1.54 -24.85 -21.33
N LEU A 949 -1.72 -25.20 -22.61
CA LEU A 949 -1.54 -26.57 -23.15
C LEU A 949 -0.32 -26.75 -24.05
#